data_AF-A0A959YR27-F1
#
_entry.id   AF-A0A959YR27-F1
#
_cell.length_a   1.000
_cell.length_b   1.000
_cell.length_c   1.000
_cell.angle_alpha   90.00
_cell.angle_beta   90.00
_cell.angle_gamma   90.00
#
_symmetry.space_group_name_H-M   'P 1'
#
loop_
_entity.id
_entity.type
_entity.pdbx_description
1 polymer ?
#
loop_
_entity_poly.entity_id
_entity_poly.type
_entity_poly.pdbx_seq_one_letter_code
_entity_poly.pdbx_strand_id
1 'polypeptide(L)'
;MKNYILKTLLILPVFFLGTLMAQEDAIPKYKKLMDKPEDVSFAEIQQEAEAYFADKDKGRGSGYKQWKRWEYLHERRLTPDGKVTNVAARNLEAYQQYIQDYGPVQNPGGDDPETTNGYWDFLAPTGYTSGNGWNPGIGRVNCIAFHPTIANYILIGMPSGGLWKTTNGGSTWECLTDGMPSIGVSGIAWPLTNTIYILTGDGDGGDTQSIGVMKTTDGGETWNQTGLQWDVTDFEKGYKLALHPTNNNILFAVTTDGIYKTTNGASSWYQVQSGSFRDLEFKPYDPTVMYAVTTGTFYRSTNTGESWSVVSSGIPTGTSRMAIGVTPDNSSYVYLLAGPSTGAGSFKGVYRSFDSGLNFYLKSDTPNILGYSDVGGDNDNQASYDLAIAVSRTDVADVMTGGINCWTSADFAATWTISSMWSVPNSIGYTHADIHALEINPLNNYLYCGSDGGIFRSTNFGATWTDLSSGIANTQWYRIAGTEASSSLIIGGTQDNGSNKWTGGSTFEHVLGADGMDCMVDHSNSNILYNSTQNGGLNKSTNGGSSYFGIKPSGSSGSWVTPYVMNPVTATTIYGGYSDVYKSTNGGSSWTNTGVDGRGAMALGTSFTGRVYASSGSSIWRSDDAAGTWNSISTGLPGLTITFIAVDPSNSLNVFVTVGGYSSGQKVYESTNGGASGSWTNISGSLPNIPVNCIAYEEGSADGVYIGTDIGVFYRDDNTGDWIPFMNGLPTVPVFDLEINETYGVIRAGTYGRGLWSSALYTPCPTAYFLSPANDPSNPNFTGFQLYEASNTVESSRVITGGYGTNVTYQAGSSVTLQQGFHAQQGNLFKAHLGPCSGTKSPVDIVETEDNPLPIAGPGSQ
;
A
#
# COMPACT_ATOMS: atom_id res chain seq x y z
N MET A 1 71.11 56.01 30.83
CA MET A 1 71.68 55.22 31.95
C MET A 1 70.80 53.98 32.13
N LYS A 2 71.38 52.77 32.12
CA LYS A 2 70.85 51.51 32.70
C LYS A 2 69.40 51.08 32.34
N ASN A 3 69.20 50.01 31.55
CA ASN A 3 69.02 48.59 32.00
C ASN A 3 67.54 48.23 32.26
N TYR A 4 66.94 47.08 31.91
CA TYR A 4 67.22 45.85 31.13
C TYR A 4 65.82 45.32 30.65
N ILE A 5 65.62 44.80 29.41
CA ILE A 5 65.39 43.35 29.07
C ILE A 5 64.12 42.73 29.75
N LEU A 6 63.15 42.06 29.09
CA LEU A 6 63.01 41.50 27.72
C LEU A 6 61.54 41.05 27.42
N LYS A 7 61.28 40.57 26.18
CA LYS A 7 60.21 39.61 25.75
C LYS A 7 58.75 40.13 25.70
N THR A 8 57.97 39.96 24.62
CA THR A 8 58.16 39.23 23.33
C THR A 8 57.42 39.96 22.18
N LEU A 9 57.90 39.76 20.94
CA LEU A 9 57.41 40.40 19.70
C LEU A 9 55.96 40.05 19.31
N LEU A 10 55.29 41.02 18.67
CA LEU A 10 54.25 40.77 17.67
C LEU A 10 54.83 39.96 16.50
N ILE A 11 54.17 38.86 16.15
CA ILE A 11 54.13 38.32 14.77
C ILE A 11 52.67 37.90 14.53
N LEU A 12 51.97 38.60 13.64
CA LEU A 12 50.72 38.10 13.06
C LEU A 12 51.07 37.17 11.89
N PRO A 13 50.61 35.91 11.87
CA PRO A 13 50.48 35.15 10.64
C PRO A 13 49.04 35.25 10.12
N VAL A 14 48.91 35.60 8.84
CA VAL A 14 47.69 35.42 8.04
C VAL A 14 47.41 33.93 7.92
N PHE A 15 46.39 33.41 8.61
CA PHE A 15 45.79 32.10 8.35
C PHE A 15 44.38 32.03 8.98
N PHE A 16 43.35 32.43 8.22
CA PHE A 16 41.94 32.11 8.50
C PHE A 16 41.10 32.12 7.22
N LEU A 17 41.48 31.26 6.27
CA LEU A 17 40.61 30.76 5.21
C LEU A 17 40.74 29.23 5.19
N GLY A 18 39.60 28.52 5.23
CA GLY A 18 39.54 27.07 5.05
C GLY A 18 39.21 26.26 6.30
N THR A 19 37.92 26.25 6.68
CA THR A 19 37.16 25.07 7.16
C THR A 19 35.69 25.47 7.34
N LEU A 20 34.98 25.60 6.22
CA LEU A 20 33.52 25.80 6.20
C LEU A 20 32.87 24.88 5.16
N MET A 21 33.25 23.60 5.22
CA MET A 21 32.69 22.43 4.55
C MET A 21 33.08 21.21 5.42
N ALA A 22 32.22 20.23 5.71
CA ALA A 22 30.77 20.15 5.53
C ALA A 22 30.18 19.44 6.76
N GLN A 23 28.97 19.80 7.17
CA GLN A 23 28.18 18.89 8.01
C GLN A 23 27.57 17.88 7.04
N GLU A 24 28.23 16.74 6.88
CA GLU A 24 27.79 15.66 6.00
C GLU A 24 26.42 15.18 6.49
N ASP A 25 25.39 15.27 5.64
CA ASP A 25 24.03 14.91 6.02
C ASP A 25 23.98 13.44 6.43
N ALA A 26 23.41 13.17 7.61
CA ALA A 26 23.26 11.81 8.15
C ALA A 26 22.33 10.90 7.31
N ILE A 27 21.76 11.41 6.21
CA ILE A 27 20.87 10.71 5.29
C ILE A 27 21.65 10.48 3.97
N PRO A 28 21.87 9.21 3.55
CA PRO A 28 22.50 8.88 2.28
C PRO A 28 21.82 9.54 1.07
N LYS A 29 22.62 9.93 0.06
CA LYS A 29 22.14 10.63 -1.15
C LYS A 29 20.98 9.91 -1.83
N TYR A 30 21.05 8.58 -2.00
CA TYR A 30 19.97 7.81 -2.64
C TYR A 30 18.62 7.95 -1.89
N LYS A 31 18.62 7.96 -0.55
CA LYS A 31 17.39 8.16 0.24
C LYS A 31 16.77 9.53 -0.01
N LYS A 32 17.61 10.58 -0.09
CA LYS A 32 17.13 11.92 -0.43
C LYS A 32 16.46 11.94 -1.80
N LEU A 33 17.05 11.26 -2.80
CA LEU A 33 16.48 11.18 -4.15
C LEU A 33 15.21 10.31 -4.21
N MET A 34 15.09 9.26 -3.39
CA MET A 34 13.84 8.50 -3.25
C MET A 34 12.71 9.35 -2.63
N ASP A 35 13.06 10.19 -1.63
CA ASP A 35 12.12 11.05 -0.92
C ASP A 35 11.75 12.31 -1.74
N LYS A 36 12.73 12.91 -2.43
CA LYS A 36 12.59 14.08 -3.30
C LYS A 36 13.56 13.95 -4.49
N PRO A 37 13.11 13.52 -5.68
CA PRO A 37 13.99 13.15 -6.79
C PRO A 37 14.68 14.32 -7.52
N GLU A 38 14.41 15.59 -7.16
CA GLU A 38 15.10 16.78 -7.72
C GLU A 38 15.24 16.78 -9.27
N ASP A 39 14.20 16.29 -9.95
CA ASP A 39 14.09 16.20 -11.42
C ASP A 39 15.05 15.20 -12.13
N VAL A 40 15.69 14.29 -11.39
CA VAL A 40 16.56 13.22 -11.95
C VAL A 40 15.76 12.00 -12.45
N SER A 41 16.39 11.18 -13.31
CA SER A 41 15.79 9.94 -13.81
C SER A 41 15.85 8.80 -12.79
N PHE A 42 14.93 7.83 -12.88
CA PHE A 42 14.93 6.63 -12.05
C PHE A 42 16.26 5.86 -12.12
N ALA A 43 16.87 5.80 -13.31
CA ALA A 43 18.15 5.12 -13.53
C ALA A 43 19.30 5.75 -12.73
N GLU A 44 19.30 7.08 -12.55
CA GLU A 44 20.29 7.78 -11.71
C GLU A 44 20.07 7.48 -10.22
N ILE A 45 18.81 7.43 -9.76
CA ILE A 45 18.47 7.04 -8.38
C ILE A 45 18.92 5.59 -8.10
N GLN A 46 18.65 4.69 -9.04
CA GLN A 46 19.08 3.29 -8.99
C GLN A 46 20.60 3.17 -8.93
N GLN A 47 21.32 3.89 -9.81
CA GLN A 47 22.79 3.88 -9.80
C GLN A 47 23.38 4.36 -8.46
N GLU A 48 22.83 5.43 -7.88
CA GLU A 48 23.24 5.96 -6.57
C GLU A 48 22.96 4.98 -5.42
N ALA A 49 21.81 4.29 -5.44
CA ALA A 49 21.46 3.28 -4.45
C ALA A 49 22.31 2.02 -4.58
N GLU A 50 22.53 1.52 -5.80
CA GLU A 50 23.39 0.37 -6.07
C GLU A 50 24.85 0.64 -5.68
N ALA A 51 25.37 1.83 -5.98
CA ALA A 51 26.69 2.27 -5.55
C ALA A 51 26.78 2.35 -4.01
N TYR A 52 25.76 2.88 -3.33
CA TYR A 52 25.70 2.90 -1.87
C TYR A 52 25.69 1.50 -1.26
N PHE A 53 24.95 0.54 -1.84
CA PHE A 53 24.86 -0.84 -1.35
C PHE A 53 25.90 -1.80 -1.98
N ALA A 54 26.93 -1.30 -2.65
CA ALA A 54 27.99 -2.12 -3.22
C ALA A 54 28.93 -2.70 -2.14
N ASP A 55 29.20 -1.93 -1.07
CA ASP A 55 30.12 -2.29 0.02
C ASP A 55 29.45 -2.32 1.42
N LYS A 56 28.11 -2.21 1.47
CA LYS A 56 27.32 -2.19 2.71
C LYS A 56 26.58 -3.50 2.94
N ASP A 57 26.24 -3.73 4.21
CA ASP A 57 25.32 -4.81 4.57
C ASP A 57 23.93 -4.59 3.94
N LYS A 58 23.28 -5.71 3.63
CA LYS A 58 21.95 -5.80 3.01
C LYS A 58 20.94 -6.54 3.92
N GLY A 59 21.33 -6.79 5.17
CA GLY A 59 20.50 -7.41 6.20
C GLY A 59 19.37 -6.51 6.67
N ARG A 60 18.71 -6.93 7.76
CA ARG A 60 17.64 -6.16 8.41
C ARG A 60 18.19 -4.85 8.97
N GLY A 61 17.35 -3.82 9.12
CA GLY A 61 17.76 -2.47 9.56
C GLY A 61 18.63 -1.66 8.58
N SER A 62 19.27 -2.29 7.58
CA SER A 62 20.18 -1.62 6.62
C SER A 62 19.52 -0.55 5.72
N GLY A 63 18.19 -0.60 5.54
CA GLY A 63 17.46 0.16 4.53
C GLY A 63 17.41 -0.49 3.14
N TYR A 64 18.11 -1.60 2.92
CA TYR A 64 18.16 -2.27 1.61
C TYR A 64 16.79 -2.83 1.18
N LYS A 65 16.00 -3.35 2.12
CA LYS A 65 14.63 -3.80 1.87
C LYS A 65 13.75 -2.66 1.36
N GLN A 66 13.76 -1.53 2.07
CA GLN A 66 12.98 -0.34 1.72
C GLN A 66 13.38 0.20 0.35
N TRP A 67 14.68 0.20 0.02
CA TRP A 67 15.17 0.49 -1.34
C TRP A 67 14.57 -0.46 -2.38
N LYS A 68 14.72 -1.78 -2.23
CA LYS A 68 14.27 -2.76 -3.24
C LYS A 68 12.74 -2.82 -3.39
N ARG A 69 11.99 -2.52 -2.33
CA ARG A 69 10.53 -2.33 -2.36
C ARG A 69 10.15 -1.10 -3.18
N TRP A 70 10.76 0.05 -2.88
CA TRP A 70 10.55 1.30 -3.62
C TRP A 70 10.90 1.13 -5.10
N GLU A 71 12.03 0.51 -5.40
CA GLU A 71 12.51 0.26 -6.77
C GLU A 71 11.53 -0.63 -7.55
N TYR A 72 11.08 -1.75 -6.98
CA TYR A 72 10.06 -2.62 -7.57
C TYR A 72 8.73 -1.91 -7.88
N LEU A 73 8.30 -1.00 -6.99
CA LEU A 73 7.09 -0.21 -7.21
C LEU A 73 7.28 0.87 -8.29
N HIS A 74 8.45 1.51 -8.35
CA HIS A 74 8.69 2.66 -9.22
C HIS A 74 9.22 2.30 -10.63
N GLU A 75 9.96 1.19 -10.80
CA GLU A 75 10.45 0.70 -12.12
C GLU A 75 9.30 0.46 -13.13
N ARG A 76 8.07 0.28 -12.61
CA ARG A 76 6.82 -0.02 -13.32
C ARG A 76 5.90 1.21 -13.45
N ARG A 77 6.32 2.35 -12.90
CA ARG A 77 5.51 3.58 -12.75
C ARG A 77 6.26 4.82 -13.21
N LEU A 78 7.08 4.66 -14.25
CA LEU A 78 7.87 5.74 -14.82
C LEU A 78 7.05 6.56 -15.81
N THR A 79 7.36 7.85 -15.88
CA THR A 79 6.92 8.75 -16.95
C THR A 79 7.66 8.42 -18.27
N PRO A 80 7.19 8.91 -19.43
CA PRO A 80 7.84 8.63 -20.72
C PRO A 80 9.31 9.10 -20.84
N ASP A 81 9.74 10.05 -20.01
CA ASP A 81 11.13 10.51 -19.88
C ASP A 81 11.96 9.74 -18.83
N GLY A 82 11.42 8.64 -18.28
CA GLY A 82 12.14 7.74 -17.37
C GLY A 82 12.27 8.24 -15.93
N LYS A 83 11.41 9.18 -15.51
CA LYS A 83 11.38 9.72 -14.14
C LYS A 83 10.31 9.06 -13.29
N VAL A 84 10.48 9.18 -11.98
CA VAL A 84 9.42 8.88 -11.01
C VAL A 84 8.45 10.07 -10.91
N THR A 85 7.23 9.82 -10.45
CA THR A 85 6.15 10.82 -10.29
C THR A 85 5.36 10.49 -9.02
N ASN A 86 4.53 11.40 -8.52
CA ASN A 86 3.56 11.06 -7.47
C ASN A 86 2.45 10.17 -8.07
N VAL A 87 2.60 8.86 -7.84
CA VAL A 87 1.71 7.78 -8.28
C VAL A 87 0.30 7.98 -7.74
N ALA A 88 0.16 8.44 -6.50
CA ALA A 88 -1.14 8.69 -5.89
C ALA A 88 -1.89 9.83 -6.60
N ALA A 89 -1.21 10.95 -6.86
CA ALA A 89 -1.77 12.06 -7.63
C ALA A 89 -2.11 11.63 -9.07
N ARG A 90 -1.21 10.87 -9.74
CA ARG A 90 -1.46 10.35 -11.10
C ARG A 90 -2.64 9.40 -11.18
N ASN A 91 -2.79 8.49 -10.21
CA ASN A 91 -3.90 7.55 -10.17
C ASN A 91 -5.21 8.28 -9.83
N LEU A 92 -5.18 9.33 -9.01
CA LEU A 92 -6.33 10.23 -8.79
C LEU A 92 -6.74 10.97 -10.07
N GLU A 93 -5.80 11.62 -10.76
CA GLU A 93 -6.04 12.30 -12.05
C GLU A 93 -6.64 11.33 -13.08
N ALA A 94 -6.00 10.16 -13.27
CA ALA A 94 -6.40 9.18 -14.27
C ALA A 94 -7.76 8.54 -13.94
N TYR A 95 -8.03 8.25 -12.66
CA TYR A 95 -9.34 7.76 -12.22
C TYR A 95 -10.43 8.82 -12.40
N GLN A 96 -10.19 10.06 -11.99
CA GLN A 96 -11.16 11.16 -12.18
C GLN A 96 -11.46 11.38 -13.66
N GLN A 97 -10.43 11.43 -14.52
CA GLN A 97 -10.62 11.52 -15.97
C GLN A 97 -11.37 10.30 -16.50
N TYR A 98 -11.04 9.08 -16.06
CA TYR A 98 -11.72 7.85 -16.48
C TYR A 98 -13.22 7.84 -16.09
N ILE A 99 -13.58 8.28 -14.88
CA ILE A 99 -14.97 8.36 -14.42
C ILE A 99 -15.77 9.47 -15.12
N GLN A 100 -15.12 10.57 -15.49
CA GLN A 100 -15.69 11.60 -16.37
C GLN A 100 -15.89 11.05 -17.79
N ASP A 101 -14.89 10.34 -18.30
CA ASP A 101 -14.82 9.76 -19.64
C ASP A 101 -15.74 8.56 -19.85
N TYR A 102 -16.08 7.81 -18.81
CA TYR A 102 -17.16 6.81 -18.82
C TYR A 102 -18.52 7.52 -18.68
N GLY A 103 -18.73 8.36 -19.68
CA GLY A 103 -19.81 9.30 -19.96
C GLY A 103 -19.66 9.78 -21.43
N PRO A 104 -20.68 10.39 -22.04
CA PRO A 104 -20.87 10.18 -23.49
C PRO A 104 -20.26 11.31 -24.41
N VAL A 105 -19.55 11.03 -25.56
CA VAL A 105 -18.90 12.01 -26.55
C VAL A 105 -18.68 11.47 -28.02
N GLN A 106 -19.06 12.13 -29.14
CA GLN A 106 -19.83 11.53 -30.29
C GLN A 106 -19.15 10.77 -31.45
N ASN A 107 -19.90 9.80 -32.04
CA ASN A 107 -20.32 9.82 -33.47
C ASN A 107 -21.35 8.73 -33.91
N PRO A 108 -22.01 8.89 -35.09
CA PRO A 108 -23.01 7.96 -35.60
C PRO A 108 -22.43 6.89 -36.54
N GLY A 109 -22.82 5.63 -36.31
CA GLY A 109 -22.94 4.61 -37.36
C GLY A 109 -21.96 3.44 -37.28
N GLY A 110 -22.52 2.22 -37.09
CA GLY A 110 -21.91 0.96 -37.49
C GLY A 110 -21.52 0.01 -36.35
N ASP A 111 -22.43 -0.94 -36.10
CA ASP A 111 -22.25 -2.24 -35.46
C ASP A 111 -21.88 -2.30 -33.95
N ASP A 112 -22.65 -3.12 -33.21
CA ASP A 112 -22.67 -3.22 -31.74
C ASP A 112 -21.53 -4.08 -31.17
N PRO A 113 -20.96 -3.68 -30.01
CA PRO A 113 -20.34 -4.59 -29.03
C PRO A 113 -21.32 -5.05 -27.93
N GLU A 114 -20.89 -5.91 -27.00
CA GLU A 114 -21.69 -6.45 -25.88
C GLU A 114 -20.89 -6.57 -24.57
N THR A 115 -21.50 -6.36 -23.39
CA THR A 115 -20.91 -6.58 -22.02
C THR A 115 -21.89 -6.83 -20.87
N THR A 116 -21.50 -7.69 -19.92
CA THR A 116 -21.90 -7.65 -18.49
C THR A 116 -20.98 -8.46 -17.59
N ASN A 117 -21.22 -8.37 -16.27
CA ASN A 117 -20.57 -9.10 -15.19
C ASN A 117 -19.10 -8.70 -14.99
N GLY A 118 -18.58 -9.04 -13.81
CA GLY A 118 -17.42 -8.42 -13.19
C GLY A 118 -17.70 -7.92 -11.78
N TYR A 119 -18.55 -8.64 -11.03
CA TYR A 119 -18.86 -8.37 -9.63
C TYR A 119 -17.85 -9.08 -8.74
N TRP A 120 -17.16 -8.30 -7.91
CA TRP A 120 -16.12 -8.82 -7.04
C TRP A 120 -16.65 -8.99 -5.61
N ASP A 121 -16.73 -10.25 -5.18
CA ASP A 121 -16.96 -10.62 -3.79
C ASP A 121 -15.64 -10.66 -3.03
N PHE A 122 -15.63 -10.06 -1.84
CA PHE A 122 -14.53 -10.23 -0.90
C PHE A 122 -14.50 -11.66 -0.34
N LEU A 123 -13.34 -12.31 -0.37
CA LEU A 123 -13.17 -13.67 0.14
C LEU A 123 -12.57 -13.67 1.55
N ALA A 124 -11.36 -13.13 1.64
CA ALA A 124 -10.47 -13.25 2.78
C ALA A 124 -9.28 -12.30 2.59
N PRO A 125 -8.54 -11.95 3.64
CA PRO A 125 -8.76 -12.32 5.03
C PRO A 125 -9.40 -11.18 5.84
N THR A 126 -10.26 -11.53 6.78
CA THR A 126 -10.66 -10.66 7.91
C THR A 126 -10.19 -11.23 9.24
N GLY A 127 -9.17 -12.09 9.20
CA GLY A 127 -8.53 -12.71 10.35
C GLY A 127 -7.53 -13.77 9.91
N TYR A 128 -6.78 -14.31 10.87
CA TYR A 128 -5.73 -15.30 10.60
C TYR A 128 -5.70 -16.39 11.66
N THR A 129 -5.09 -17.52 11.32
CA THR A 129 -4.67 -18.56 12.26
C THR A 129 -3.17 -18.83 12.12
N SER A 130 -2.50 -19.10 13.24
CA SER A 130 -1.08 -19.46 13.24
C SER A 130 -0.89 -20.87 12.69
N GLY A 131 -0.19 -20.98 11.55
CA GLY A 131 0.35 -22.24 11.04
C GLY A 131 1.83 -22.37 11.41
N ASN A 132 2.67 -22.64 10.41
CA ASN A 132 4.13 -22.79 10.56
C ASN A 132 4.92 -21.46 10.45
N GLY A 133 4.28 -20.34 10.12
CA GLY A 133 4.93 -19.02 10.13
C GLY A 133 5.04 -18.40 11.53
N TRP A 134 5.94 -17.44 11.72
CA TRP A 134 6.32 -16.90 13.03
C TRP A 134 5.92 -15.42 13.27
N ASN A 135 5.35 -14.72 12.28
CA ASN A 135 4.88 -13.34 12.40
C ASN A 135 3.49 -13.15 11.74
N PRO A 136 2.43 -13.77 12.27
CA PRO A 136 1.09 -13.70 11.69
C PRO A 136 0.44 -12.32 11.93
N GLY A 137 -0.12 -11.72 10.89
CA GLY A 137 -0.78 -10.40 10.97
C GLY A 137 -1.62 -10.14 9.73
N ILE A 138 -2.60 -9.24 9.82
CA ILE A 138 -3.57 -8.98 8.75
C ILE A 138 -3.10 -7.90 7.75
N GLY A 139 -2.28 -6.95 8.21
CA GLY A 139 -1.73 -5.83 7.44
C GLY A 139 -1.47 -4.61 8.33
N ARG A 140 -0.63 -3.68 7.87
CA ARG A 140 -0.13 -2.54 8.66
C ARG A 140 -1.19 -1.52 9.06
N VAL A 141 -1.13 -1.05 10.31
CA VAL A 141 -1.86 0.11 10.84
C VAL A 141 -0.88 1.25 11.15
N ASN A 142 -0.98 2.35 10.41
CA ASN A 142 -0.10 3.52 10.54
C ASN A 142 -0.50 4.46 11.68
N CYS A 143 -1.79 4.74 11.85
CA CYS A 143 -2.27 5.75 12.80
C CYS A 143 -3.65 5.40 13.38
N ILE A 144 -3.95 5.96 14.56
CA ILE A 144 -5.17 5.68 15.34
C ILE A 144 -5.76 7.00 15.85
N ALA A 145 -7.09 7.16 15.80
CA ALA A 145 -7.79 8.31 16.38
C ALA A 145 -9.09 7.88 17.07
N PHE A 146 -9.52 8.65 18.06
CA PHE A 146 -10.69 8.34 18.89
C PHE A 146 -11.78 9.40 18.72
N HIS A 147 -13.05 8.99 18.75
CA HIS A 147 -14.18 9.92 18.71
C HIS A 147 -14.19 10.81 19.97
N PRO A 148 -14.47 12.12 19.85
CA PRO A 148 -14.29 13.09 20.94
C PRO A 148 -15.18 12.84 22.17
N THR A 149 -16.26 12.06 22.04
CA THR A 149 -17.24 11.84 23.13
C THR A 149 -17.70 10.38 23.30
N ILE A 150 -17.22 9.42 22.50
CA ILE A 150 -17.68 8.01 22.55
C ILE A 150 -16.48 7.08 22.52
N ALA A 151 -16.14 6.47 23.65
CA ALA A 151 -14.89 5.73 23.83
C ALA A 151 -14.73 4.50 22.92
N ASN A 152 -15.84 3.89 22.48
CA ASN A 152 -15.83 2.71 21.62
C ASN A 152 -15.80 3.04 20.11
N TYR A 153 -15.79 4.33 19.75
CA TYR A 153 -15.72 4.79 18.37
C TYR A 153 -14.26 5.14 18.05
N ILE A 154 -13.65 4.38 17.15
CA ILE A 154 -12.22 4.44 16.83
C ILE A 154 -12.05 4.45 15.32
N LEU A 155 -11.12 5.27 14.83
CA LEU A 155 -10.63 5.27 13.46
C LEU A 155 -9.18 4.77 13.43
N ILE A 156 -8.83 4.05 12.37
CA ILE A 156 -7.47 3.60 12.09
C ILE A 156 -7.13 3.83 10.62
N GLY A 157 -5.89 4.23 10.35
CA GLY A 157 -5.39 4.51 9.00
C GLY A 157 -4.35 3.48 8.57
N MET A 158 -4.46 3.01 7.34
CA MET A 158 -3.56 2.03 6.73
C MET A 158 -2.63 2.71 5.71
N PRO A 159 -1.43 2.18 5.41
CA PRO A 159 -0.54 2.78 4.42
C PRO A 159 -1.08 2.72 2.98
N SER A 160 -1.86 1.69 2.66
CA SER A 160 -2.39 1.38 1.32
C SER A 160 -3.77 0.72 1.36
N GLY A 161 -4.40 0.68 2.55
CA GLY A 161 -5.61 -0.10 2.84
C GLY A 161 -6.82 0.68 3.37
N GLY A 162 -6.77 2.01 3.40
CA GLY A 162 -7.89 2.90 3.71
C GLY A 162 -7.96 3.44 5.14
N LEU A 163 -8.99 4.25 5.36
CA LEU A 163 -9.47 4.61 6.69
C LEU A 163 -10.53 3.60 7.13
N TRP A 164 -10.35 2.99 8.29
CA TRP A 164 -11.33 2.07 8.87
C TRP A 164 -11.91 2.63 10.17
N LYS A 165 -13.17 2.29 10.44
CA LYS A 165 -13.96 2.72 11.58
C LYS A 165 -14.52 1.52 12.33
N THR A 166 -14.52 1.61 13.65
CA THR A 166 -15.34 0.74 14.52
C THR A 166 -16.22 1.61 15.41
N THR A 167 -17.43 1.14 15.70
CA THR A 167 -18.39 1.77 16.62
C THR A 167 -18.61 0.94 17.89
N ASN A 168 -17.96 -0.22 18.00
CA ASN A 168 -18.15 -1.20 19.06
C ASN A 168 -16.81 -1.65 19.71
N GLY A 169 -15.80 -0.79 19.66
CA GLY A 169 -14.51 -1.00 20.34
C GLY A 169 -13.63 -2.07 19.70
N GLY A 170 -13.75 -2.28 18.37
CA GLY A 170 -12.95 -3.22 17.59
C GLY A 170 -13.55 -4.62 17.46
N SER A 171 -14.87 -4.77 17.62
CA SER A 171 -15.56 -6.06 17.40
C SER A 171 -15.98 -6.24 15.93
N THR A 172 -16.24 -5.13 15.22
CA THR A 172 -16.41 -5.07 13.77
C THR A 172 -15.77 -3.79 13.23
N TRP A 173 -15.35 -3.83 11.96
CA TRP A 173 -14.74 -2.71 11.25
C TRP A 173 -15.44 -2.45 9.92
N GLU A 174 -15.42 -1.19 9.50
CA GLU A 174 -16.03 -0.65 8.27
C GLU A 174 -14.99 0.22 7.57
N CYS A 175 -14.80 0.07 6.26
CA CYS A 175 -13.91 0.94 5.49
C CYS A 175 -14.68 2.18 5.01
N LEU A 176 -14.06 3.35 5.08
CA LEU A 176 -14.67 4.64 4.73
C LEU A 176 -14.09 5.25 3.46
N THR A 177 -13.25 4.53 2.71
CA THR A 177 -12.47 5.09 1.59
C THR A 177 -12.37 4.19 0.36
N ASP A 178 -13.19 3.16 0.21
CA ASP A 178 -13.06 2.17 -0.89
C ASP A 178 -13.29 2.75 -2.30
N GLY A 179 -14.04 3.85 -2.41
CA GLY A 179 -14.24 4.62 -3.64
C GLY A 179 -13.20 5.71 -3.94
N MET A 180 -12.12 5.82 -3.16
CA MET A 180 -11.06 6.81 -3.36
C MET A 180 -9.81 6.14 -3.99
N PRO A 181 -9.28 6.59 -5.13
CA PRO A 181 -7.95 6.16 -5.56
C PRO A 181 -6.89 6.74 -4.62
N SER A 182 -5.84 5.96 -4.30
CA SER A 182 -4.87 6.25 -3.24
C SER A 182 -5.46 6.29 -1.83
N ILE A 183 -5.65 5.12 -1.24
CA ILE A 183 -6.26 4.95 0.09
C ILE A 183 -5.24 4.93 1.25
N GLY A 184 -4.05 5.51 1.07
CA GLY A 184 -3.07 5.65 2.15
C GLY A 184 -3.48 6.72 3.17
N VAL A 185 -3.34 6.43 4.46
CA VAL A 185 -3.66 7.34 5.58
C VAL A 185 -2.55 7.34 6.62
N SER A 186 -1.89 8.49 6.77
CA SER A 186 -0.76 8.72 7.69
C SER A 186 -1.13 9.57 8.91
N GLY A 187 -2.27 10.24 8.91
CA GLY A 187 -2.77 10.98 10.09
C GLY A 187 -4.26 11.21 10.04
N ILE A 188 -4.92 11.23 11.20
CA ILE A 188 -6.38 11.37 11.33
C ILE A 188 -6.69 12.43 12.38
N ALA A 189 -7.63 13.33 12.08
CA ALA A 189 -8.21 14.25 13.06
C ALA A 189 -9.74 14.14 13.05
N TRP A 190 -10.35 13.85 14.20
CA TRP A 190 -11.80 13.64 14.36
C TRP A 190 -12.45 14.68 15.29
N PRO A 191 -12.55 15.97 14.89
CA PRO A 191 -13.05 17.03 15.76
C PRO A 191 -14.54 16.95 16.14
N LEU A 192 -15.37 16.40 15.26
CA LEU A 192 -16.84 16.33 15.42
C LEU A 192 -17.33 15.00 14.88
N THR A 193 -18.48 14.51 15.37
CA THR A 193 -19.04 13.20 15.00
C THR A 193 -19.01 12.92 13.50
N ASN A 194 -19.44 13.89 12.68
CA ASN A 194 -19.48 13.74 11.22
C ASN A 194 -18.28 14.39 10.49
N THR A 195 -17.38 15.10 11.17
CA THR A 195 -16.24 15.76 10.51
C THR A 195 -14.94 15.05 10.86
N ILE A 196 -14.34 14.43 9.84
CA ILE A 196 -13.05 13.76 9.93
C ILE A 196 -12.14 14.37 8.86
N TYR A 197 -10.86 14.54 9.19
CA TYR A 197 -9.81 14.90 8.25
C TYR A 197 -8.78 13.77 8.23
N ILE A 198 -8.26 13.47 7.04
CA ILE A 198 -7.14 12.53 6.87
C ILE A 198 -6.00 13.21 6.14
N LEU A 199 -4.78 13.00 6.64
CA LEU A 199 -3.55 13.24 5.89
C LEU A 199 -3.25 11.96 5.12
N THR A 200 -3.23 12.06 3.80
CA THR A 200 -3.14 10.87 2.91
C THR A 200 -1.71 10.35 2.79
N GLY A 201 -1.54 9.20 2.14
CA GLY A 201 -0.26 8.54 1.92
C GLY A 201 0.32 7.88 3.17
N ASP A 202 1.58 7.48 3.06
CA ASP A 202 2.29 6.65 4.03
C ASP A 202 3.63 7.31 4.41
N GLY A 203 3.68 7.88 5.62
CA GLY A 203 4.84 8.63 6.12
C GLY A 203 6.08 7.77 6.35
N ASP A 204 5.87 6.55 6.84
CA ASP A 204 6.92 5.71 7.40
C ASP A 204 7.51 4.75 6.36
N GLY A 205 6.69 4.06 5.56
CA GLY A 205 7.17 3.18 4.49
C GLY A 205 7.41 3.87 3.15
N GLY A 206 6.59 4.88 2.81
CA GLY A 206 6.49 5.43 1.47
C GLY A 206 5.78 4.51 0.47
N ASP A 207 5.00 3.52 0.94
CA ASP A 207 4.28 2.56 0.09
C ASP A 207 3.15 3.22 -0.72
N THR A 208 2.65 4.37 -0.27
CA THR A 208 1.69 5.21 -0.99
C THR A 208 2.07 6.68 -0.79
N GLN A 209 2.24 7.42 -1.89
CA GLN A 209 2.50 8.85 -1.83
C GLN A 209 1.24 9.63 -1.43
N SER A 210 1.42 10.83 -0.88
CA SER A 210 0.31 11.64 -0.38
C SER A 210 -0.20 12.60 -1.47
N ILE A 211 -1.51 12.88 -1.43
CA ILE A 211 -2.19 13.92 -2.23
C ILE A 211 -2.56 15.15 -1.37
N GLY A 212 -2.02 15.21 -0.14
CA GLY A 212 -2.35 16.24 0.86
C GLY A 212 -3.42 15.79 1.86
N VAL A 213 -4.27 16.73 2.28
CA VAL A 213 -5.30 16.51 3.30
C VAL A 213 -6.70 16.44 2.67
N MET A 214 -7.45 15.39 3.00
CA MET A 214 -8.85 15.18 2.61
C MET A 214 -9.78 15.38 3.82
N LYS A 215 -11.06 15.69 3.56
CA LYS A 215 -12.09 15.97 4.58
C LYS A 215 -13.45 15.36 4.23
N THR A 216 -14.12 14.80 5.23
CA THR A 216 -15.55 14.46 5.23
C THR A 216 -16.33 15.37 6.18
N THR A 217 -17.62 15.58 5.92
CA THR A 217 -18.56 16.29 6.81
C THR A 217 -19.84 15.51 7.15
N ASP A 218 -19.92 14.25 6.71
CA ASP A 218 -21.05 13.32 6.87
C ASP A 218 -20.66 12.04 7.65
N GLY A 219 -19.43 11.93 8.13
CA GLY A 219 -18.96 10.84 8.98
C GLY A 219 -18.23 9.72 8.26
N GLY A 220 -17.77 10.00 7.03
CA GLY A 220 -16.99 9.10 6.17
C GLY A 220 -17.72 8.67 4.90
N GLU A 221 -18.91 9.20 4.61
CA GLU A 221 -19.62 8.91 3.36
C GLU A 221 -18.95 9.67 2.20
N THR A 222 -18.75 11.00 2.31
CA THR A 222 -18.11 11.80 1.26
C THR A 222 -16.74 12.36 1.63
N TRP A 223 -15.81 12.39 0.68
CA TRP A 223 -14.45 12.92 0.88
C TRP A 223 -14.09 13.97 -0.17
N ASN A 224 -13.62 15.13 0.30
CA ASN A 224 -13.25 16.27 -0.52
C ASN A 224 -11.79 16.65 -0.26
N GLN A 225 -11.07 17.10 -1.29
CA GLN A 225 -9.76 17.72 -1.11
C GLN A 225 -9.89 19.02 -0.31
N THR A 226 -8.91 19.32 0.54
CA THR A 226 -8.85 20.57 1.31
C THR A 226 -7.93 21.59 0.66
N GLY A 227 -7.61 22.71 1.33
CA GLY A 227 -6.65 23.70 0.83
C GLY A 227 -5.17 23.30 0.93
N LEU A 228 -4.85 22.05 1.28
CA LEU A 228 -3.50 21.47 1.22
C LEU A 228 -3.56 20.25 0.32
N GLN A 229 -3.02 20.40 -0.88
CA GLN A 229 -3.01 19.42 -1.97
C GLN A 229 -1.57 19.29 -2.48
N TRP A 230 -1.23 18.12 -3.02
CA TRP A 230 0.07 17.83 -3.61
C TRP A 230 -0.10 17.22 -4.99
N ASP A 231 0.61 17.79 -5.95
CA ASP A 231 0.49 17.45 -7.37
C ASP A 231 1.42 16.29 -7.76
N VAL A 232 1.37 15.90 -9.04
CA VAL A 232 2.15 14.81 -9.65
C VAL A 232 3.69 14.97 -9.57
N THR A 233 4.16 16.16 -9.21
CA THR A 233 5.58 16.50 -9.00
C THR A 233 5.97 16.61 -7.52
N ASP A 234 5.01 16.55 -6.59
CA ASP A 234 5.24 16.73 -5.17
C ASP A 234 5.38 15.37 -4.48
N PHE A 235 6.49 15.15 -3.77
CA PHE A 235 6.81 13.87 -3.12
C PHE A 235 6.68 13.94 -1.59
N GLU A 236 5.91 14.92 -1.09
CA GLU A 236 5.83 15.17 0.34
C GLU A 236 5.12 14.04 1.10
N LYS A 237 5.73 13.63 2.21
CA LYS A 237 5.20 12.62 3.11
C LYS A 237 4.57 13.30 4.32
N GLY A 238 3.38 12.84 4.69
CA GLY A 238 2.71 13.21 5.94
C GLY A 238 3.06 12.24 7.06
N TYR A 239 3.25 12.73 8.29
CA TYR A 239 3.52 11.91 9.48
C TYR A 239 2.44 12.01 10.56
N LYS A 240 1.78 13.17 10.69
CA LYS A 240 0.80 13.41 11.76
C LYS A 240 -0.14 14.54 11.37
N LEU A 241 -1.40 14.42 11.79
CA LEU A 241 -2.41 15.47 11.67
C LEU A 241 -2.93 15.83 13.07
N ALA A 242 -2.33 16.86 13.68
CA ALA A 242 -2.62 17.23 15.06
C ALA A 242 -3.81 18.23 15.13
N LEU A 243 -4.85 17.86 15.86
CA LEU A 243 -6.02 18.70 16.13
C LEU A 243 -5.81 19.55 17.39
N HIS A 244 -6.15 20.84 17.33
CA HIS A 244 -6.10 21.70 18.51
C HIS A 244 -7.16 21.30 19.55
N PRO A 245 -6.79 21.04 20.83
CA PRO A 245 -7.62 20.32 21.79
C PRO A 245 -8.91 21.03 22.23
N THR A 246 -9.06 22.32 21.91
CA THR A 246 -10.25 23.13 22.23
C THR A 246 -10.78 23.97 21.07
N ASN A 247 -10.26 23.79 19.84
CA ASN A 247 -10.71 24.57 18.67
C ASN A 247 -10.65 23.74 17.39
N ASN A 248 -11.82 23.25 16.98
CA ASN A 248 -11.99 22.33 15.86
C ASN A 248 -11.64 22.90 14.48
N ASN A 249 -11.37 24.21 14.37
CA ASN A 249 -10.93 24.86 13.14
C ASN A 249 -9.40 24.94 13.00
N ILE A 250 -8.64 24.63 14.07
CA ILE A 250 -7.17 24.69 14.07
C ILE A 250 -6.60 23.28 14.00
N LEU A 251 -5.87 23.01 12.91
CA LEU A 251 -5.17 21.75 12.68
C LEU A 251 -3.73 22.03 12.21
N PHE A 252 -2.84 21.05 12.43
CA PHE A 252 -1.45 21.07 11.99
C PHE A 252 -1.13 19.78 11.23
N ALA A 253 -0.65 19.88 10.01
CA ALA A 253 -0.09 18.76 9.25
C ALA A 253 1.44 18.77 9.39
N VAL A 254 2.01 17.65 9.82
CA VAL A 254 3.44 17.44 10.05
C VAL A 254 4.01 16.67 8.85
N THR A 255 4.94 17.27 8.10
CA THR A 255 5.37 16.74 6.80
C THR A 255 6.89 16.77 6.62
N THR A 256 7.38 16.19 5.50
CA THR A 256 8.77 16.30 5.04
C THR A 256 9.21 17.69 4.64
N ASP A 257 8.28 18.60 4.35
CA ASP A 257 8.55 19.98 3.94
C ASP A 257 8.36 21.00 5.07
N GLY A 258 7.43 20.74 5.99
CA GLY A 258 7.26 21.59 7.15
C GLY A 258 6.11 21.20 8.08
N ILE A 259 5.84 22.11 9.01
CA ILE A 259 4.59 22.15 9.78
C ILE A 259 3.67 23.12 9.05
N TYR A 260 2.56 22.61 8.52
CA TYR A 260 1.49 23.38 7.89
C TYR A 260 0.37 23.59 8.90
N LYS A 261 -0.15 24.81 9.01
CA LYS A 261 -1.24 25.19 9.92
C LYS A 261 -2.47 25.65 9.15
N THR A 262 -3.65 25.28 9.64
CA THR A 262 -4.93 25.90 9.26
C THR A 262 -5.60 26.50 10.50
N THR A 263 -6.44 27.51 10.30
CA THR A 263 -7.28 28.13 11.34
C THR A 263 -8.76 28.22 10.94
N ASN A 264 -9.12 27.65 9.79
CA ASN A 264 -10.44 27.73 9.17
C ASN A 264 -10.99 26.35 8.75
N GLY A 265 -10.62 25.28 9.47
CA GLY A 265 -11.15 23.94 9.20
C GLY A 265 -10.66 23.36 7.87
N ALA A 266 -9.37 23.55 7.59
CA ALA A 266 -8.64 23.11 6.40
C ALA A 266 -8.99 23.80 5.07
N SER A 267 -9.86 24.82 5.05
CA SER A 267 -10.16 25.56 3.81
C SER A 267 -8.94 26.26 3.22
N SER A 268 -7.98 26.68 4.05
CA SER A 268 -6.65 27.10 3.61
C SER A 268 -5.58 26.75 4.64
N TRP A 269 -4.34 26.60 4.17
CA TRP A 269 -3.18 26.26 4.98
C TRP A 269 -2.02 27.22 4.73
N TYR A 270 -1.14 27.37 5.72
CA TYR A 270 0.11 28.13 5.60
C TYR A 270 1.23 27.41 6.36
N GLN A 271 2.43 27.40 5.81
CA GLN A 271 3.60 26.82 6.47
C GLN A 271 4.05 27.74 7.63
N VAL A 272 4.08 27.21 8.86
CA VAL A 272 4.55 27.95 10.05
C VAL A 272 5.99 27.63 10.43
N GLN A 273 6.54 26.55 9.88
CA GLN A 273 7.92 26.14 10.06
C GLN A 273 8.35 25.22 8.92
N SER A 274 9.40 25.58 8.18
CA SER A 274 10.01 24.74 7.14
C SER A 274 10.92 23.66 7.76
N GLY A 275 11.01 22.50 7.13
CA GLY A 275 11.92 21.40 7.48
C GLY A 275 11.23 20.02 7.52
N SER A 276 12.01 18.95 7.59
CA SER A 276 11.47 17.58 7.67
C SER A 276 11.14 17.19 9.10
N PHE A 277 9.86 17.30 9.48
CA PHE A 277 9.38 16.94 10.81
C PHE A 277 8.93 15.48 10.88
N ARG A 278 8.78 14.94 12.09
CA ARG A 278 8.33 13.57 12.35
C ARG A 278 7.21 13.47 13.36
N ASP A 279 7.20 14.33 14.36
CA ASP A 279 6.19 14.31 15.42
C ASP A 279 5.94 15.72 15.99
N LEU A 280 4.74 15.93 16.51
CA LEU A 280 4.26 17.18 17.09
C LEU A 280 3.24 16.88 18.21
N GLU A 281 3.44 17.52 19.36
CA GLU A 281 2.59 17.38 20.54
C GLU A 281 2.14 18.72 21.12
N PHE A 282 0.92 18.77 21.63
CA PHE A 282 0.44 19.89 22.44
C PHE A 282 0.82 19.67 23.90
N LYS A 283 1.22 20.73 24.62
CA LYS A 283 1.31 20.63 26.08
C LYS A 283 -0.10 20.43 26.66
N PRO A 284 -0.33 19.40 27.49
CA PRO A 284 -1.64 19.15 28.10
C PRO A 284 -2.12 20.36 28.92
N TYR A 285 -3.40 20.69 28.74
CA TYR A 285 -4.10 21.86 29.30
C TYR A 285 -3.61 23.26 28.84
N ASP A 286 -2.57 23.36 28.02
CA ASP A 286 -1.95 24.63 27.59
C ASP A 286 -1.55 24.56 26.10
N PRO A 287 -2.51 24.66 25.16
CA PRO A 287 -2.22 24.56 23.73
C PRO A 287 -1.53 25.81 23.14
N THR A 288 -1.11 26.76 23.98
CA THR A 288 -0.16 27.80 23.55
C THR A 288 1.25 27.24 23.44
N VAL A 289 1.58 26.25 24.28
CA VAL A 289 2.87 25.55 24.24
C VAL A 289 2.72 24.27 23.40
N MET A 290 3.62 24.12 22.44
CA MET A 290 3.69 22.96 21.55
C MET A 290 5.13 22.50 21.41
N TYR A 291 5.31 21.22 21.11
CA TYR A 291 6.58 20.57 20.88
C TYR A 291 6.58 19.94 19.49
N ALA A 292 7.70 19.97 18.79
CA ALA A 292 7.84 19.29 17.51
C ALA A 292 9.29 18.81 17.32
N VAL A 293 9.48 17.73 16.56
CA VAL A 293 10.80 17.16 16.30
C VAL A 293 11.04 16.88 14.83
N THR A 294 12.27 17.13 14.40
CA THR A 294 12.85 16.57 13.17
C THR A 294 13.62 15.29 13.52
N THR A 295 14.41 14.75 12.59
CA THR A 295 15.31 13.61 12.83
C THR A 295 16.29 13.81 13.99
N GLY A 296 16.65 15.05 14.33
CA GLY A 296 17.65 15.36 15.37
C GLY A 296 17.60 16.78 15.93
N THR A 297 16.43 17.43 15.95
CA THR A 297 16.25 18.75 16.56
C THR A 297 14.89 18.83 17.25
N PHE A 298 14.87 19.33 18.49
CA PHE A 298 13.65 19.60 19.24
C PHE A 298 13.27 21.07 19.14
N TYR A 299 12.01 21.32 18.82
CA TYR A 299 11.41 22.65 18.68
C TYR A 299 10.31 22.85 19.71
N ARG A 300 10.21 24.08 20.22
CA ARG A 300 9.20 24.49 21.17
C ARG A 300 8.52 25.78 20.71
N SER A 301 7.19 25.79 20.69
CA SER A 301 6.37 26.99 20.51
C SER A 301 5.79 27.49 21.84
N THR A 302 5.39 28.76 21.88
CA THR A 302 4.67 29.40 23.00
C THR A 302 3.50 30.26 22.54
N ASN A 303 3.14 30.16 21.26
CA ASN A 303 2.08 30.92 20.60
C ASN A 303 1.26 30.04 19.65
N THR A 304 0.93 28.82 20.08
CA THR A 304 0.11 27.86 19.30
C THR A 304 0.69 27.66 17.89
N GLY A 305 1.99 27.42 17.81
CA GLY A 305 2.68 27.05 16.59
C GLY A 305 2.89 28.17 15.57
N GLU A 306 2.56 29.43 15.85
CA GLU A 306 2.85 30.57 14.93
C GLU A 306 4.36 30.84 14.80
N SER A 307 5.16 30.46 15.80
CA SER A 307 6.62 30.50 15.75
C SER A 307 7.25 29.43 16.64
N TRP A 308 8.45 29.00 16.27
CA TRP A 308 9.16 27.90 16.92
C TRP A 308 10.57 28.31 17.32
N SER A 309 11.04 27.83 18.48
CA SER A 309 12.40 28.01 18.97
C SER A 309 13.07 26.64 19.15
N VAL A 310 14.31 26.50 18.68
CA VAL A 310 15.11 25.29 18.92
C VAL A 310 15.52 25.23 20.38
N VAL A 311 15.36 24.06 21.00
CA VAL A 311 15.93 23.72 22.31
C VAL A 311 17.04 22.70 22.07
N SER A 312 18.25 23.00 22.54
CA SER A 312 19.43 22.13 22.40
C SER A 312 19.92 21.55 23.73
N SER A 313 19.38 22.01 24.86
CA SER A 313 19.81 21.59 26.21
C SER A 313 19.45 20.14 26.48
N GLY A 314 20.44 19.25 26.43
CA GLY A 314 20.30 17.83 26.71
C GLY A 314 19.69 16.98 25.57
N ILE A 315 19.56 17.54 24.36
CA ILE A 315 19.11 16.80 23.18
C ILE A 315 20.25 15.92 22.63
N PRO A 316 19.99 14.65 22.26
CA PRO A 316 20.99 13.76 21.64
C PRO A 316 21.49 14.24 20.27
N THR A 317 22.66 13.75 19.87
CA THR A 317 23.20 13.90 18.51
C THR A 317 23.34 12.56 17.79
N GLY A 318 23.36 12.61 16.45
CA GLY A 318 23.46 11.43 15.60
C GLY A 318 22.23 10.52 15.71
N THR A 319 21.04 11.10 15.56
CA THR A 319 19.74 10.43 15.60
C THR A 319 19.13 10.31 14.20
N SER A 320 18.27 9.31 13.97
CA SER A 320 17.53 9.12 12.71
C SER A 320 16.08 9.60 12.79
N ARG A 321 15.43 9.40 13.94
CA ARG A 321 14.06 9.82 14.26
C ARG A 321 14.00 10.10 15.77
N MET A 322 13.06 10.96 16.15
CA MET A 322 12.67 11.12 17.54
C MET A 322 11.13 11.15 17.64
N ALA A 323 10.60 10.77 18.79
CA ALA A 323 9.17 10.80 19.12
C ALA A 323 8.94 11.41 20.50
N ILE A 324 7.83 12.12 20.69
CA ILE A 324 7.54 12.96 21.86
C ILE A 324 6.43 12.31 22.70
N GLY A 325 6.67 12.15 24.01
CA GLY A 325 5.65 11.73 24.97
C GLY A 325 5.24 12.86 25.90
N VAL A 326 3.95 13.14 26.02
CA VAL A 326 3.38 14.13 26.97
C VAL A 326 2.27 13.49 27.81
N THR A 327 1.99 14.02 29.01
CA THR A 327 0.92 13.50 29.86
C THR A 327 0.10 14.59 30.57
N PRO A 328 -1.25 14.45 30.65
CA PRO A 328 -2.11 15.29 31.47
C PRO A 328 -1.93 15.06 32.99
N ASP A 329 -1.25 14.00 33.44
CA ASP A 329 -0.95 13.82 34.87
C ASP A 329 0.04 14.90 35.37
N ASN A 330 1.06 15.21 34.56
CA ASN A 330 1.96 16.33 34.82
C ASN A 330 2.42 17.00 33.52
N SER A 331 1.71 18.07 33.12
CA SER A 331 1.97 18.82 31.88
C SER A 331 3.35 19.51 31.79
N SER A 332 4.15 19.52 32.86
CA SER A 332 5.55 19.98 32.82
C SER A 332 6.52 18.90 32.32
N TYR A 333 6.10 17.63 32.29
CA TYR A 333 6.94 16.52 31.84
C TYR A 333 6.81 16.34 30.33
N VAL A 334 7.96 16.18 29.67
CA VAL A 334 8.06 15.83 28.25
C VAL A 334 9.10 14.73 28.11
N TYR A 335 8.71 13.60 27.55
CA TYR A 335 9.59 12.50 27.19
C TYR A 335 9.99 12.61 25.73
N LEU A 336 11.19 12.13 25.40
CA LEU A 336 11.75 12.16 24.06
C LEU A 336 12.48 10.83 23.82
N LEU A 337 11.92 9.98 22.98
CA LEU A 337 12.54 8.74 22.52
C LEU A 337 13.40 9.04 21.29
N ALA A 338 14.63 8.54 21.25
CA ALA A 338 15.56 8.80 20.14
C ALA A 338 16.09 7.51 19.51
N GLY A 339 15.99 7.42 18.18
CA GLY A 339 16.58 6.37 17.36
C GLY A 339 18.01 6.71 16.89
N PRO A 340 18.95 5.76 16.79
CA PRO A 340 20.29 6.01 16.28
C PRO A 340 20.31 6.32 14.78
N SER A 341 21.26 7.14 14.31
CA SER A 341 21.45 7.45 12.88
C SER A 341 22.02 6.29 12.03
N THR A 342 22.04 5.07 12.55
CA THR A 342 22.60 3.88 11.90
C THR A 342 21.67 2.68 12.09
N GLY A 343 21.49 1.85 11.06
CA GLY A 343 20.58 0.69 11.09
C GLY A 343 20.99 -0.42 12.08
N ALA A 344 22.28 -0.48 12.42
CA ALA A 344 22.78 -1.15 13.61
C ALA A 344 23.58 -0.13 14.44
N GLY A 345 23.43 -0.12 15.77
CA GLY A 345 24.05 0.86 16.65
C GLY A 345 23.58 0.77 18.09
N SER A 346 24.25 1.50 18.98
CA SER A 346 23.80 1.68 20.36
C SER A 346 22.49 2.47 20.40
N PHE A 347 21.47 1.94 21.08
CA PHE A 347 20.26 2.66 21.45
C PHE A 347 20.62 4.05 22.01
N LYS A 348 20.05 5.13 21.45
CA LYS A 348 20.39 6.50 21.86
C LYS A 348 19.78 6.87 23.21
N GLY A 349 18.64 6.26 23.53
CA GLY A 349 18.01 6.38 24.82
C GLY A 349 16.69 7.13 24.82
N VAL A 350 16.10 7.15 26.01
CA VAL A 350 14.95 7.99 26.36
C VAL A 350 15.44 9.15 27.19
N TYR A 351 14.99 10.35 26.83
CA TYR A 351 15.30 11.61 27.49
C TYR A 351 14.03 12.19 28.11
N ARG A 352 14.18 12.97 29.18
CA ARG A 352 13.05 13.56 29.90
C ARG A 352 13.33 14.99 30.34
N SER A 353 12.40 15.88 30.04
CA SER A 353 12.24 17.21 30.64
C SER A 353 11.21 17.15 31.76
N PHE A 354 11.37 18.01 32.77
CA PHE A 354 10.39 18.29 33.83
C PHE A 354 10.02 19.79 33.91
N ASP A 355 10.42 20.57 32.90
CA ASP A 355 10.33 22.03 32.83
C ASP A 355 9.62 22.52 31.56
N SER A 356 8.64 21.75 31.08
CA SER A 356 7.88 22.01 29.84
C SER A 356 8.78 22.10 28.59
N GLY A 357 9.76 21.19 28.47
CA GLY A 357 10.63 21.06 27.30
C GLY A 357 11.72 22.11 27.17
N LEU A 358 12.24 22.67 28.27
CA LEU A 358 13.35 23.64 28.25
C LEU A 358 14.72 22.97 28.45
N ASN A 359 14.80 21.92 29.27
CA ASN A 359 16.00 21.11 29.46
C ASN A 359 15.65 19.62 29.47
N PHE A 360 16.44 18.81 28.78
CA PHE A 360 16.30 17.35 28.76
C PHE A 360 17.45 16.67 29.50
N TYR A 361 17.16 15.50 30.07
CA TYR A 361 18.13 14.65 30.76
C TYR A 361 17.96 13.20 30.28
N LEU A 362 19.07 12.54 29.97
CA LEU A 362 19.07 11.11 29.64
C LEU A 362 18.50 10.31 30.83
N LYS A 363 17.57 9.39 30.55
CA LYS A 363 16.94 8.53 31.55
C LYS A 363 17.38 7.08 31.47
N SER A 364 17.57 6.55 30.26
CA SER A 364 18.06 5.20 29.97
C SER A 364 18.60 5.14 28.55
N ASP A 365 19.75 4.49 28.34
CA ASP A 365 20.33 4.10 27.04
C ASP A 365 20.57 2.58 26.96
N THR A 366 20.04 1.83 27.94
CA THR A 366 20.14 0.37 28.05
C THR A 366 18.92 -0.19 28.81
N PRO A 367 18.41 -1.39 28.49
CA PRO A 367 18.77 -2.24 27.35
C PRO A 367 18.35 -1.63 26.01
N ASN A 368 18.68 -2.26 24.87
CA ASN A 368 18.19 -1.81 23.56
C ASN A 368 16.70 -2.14 23.39
N ILE A 369 15.83 -1.15 23.58
CA ILE A 369 14.37 -1.31 23.46
C ILE A 369 13.84 -1.13 22.03
N LEU A 370 14.72 -0.87 21.05
CA LEU A 370 14.36 -0.67 19.64
C LEU A 370 14.74 -1.86 18.74
N GLY A 371 15.30 -2.92 19.31
CA GLY A 371 15.77 -4.12 18.62
C GLY A 371 14.84 -5.33 18.73
N TYR A 372 15.26 -6.46 18.14
CA TYR A 372 14.48 -7.69 18.05
C TYR A 372 14.50 -8.56 19.33
N SER A 373 15.51 -8.39 20.19
CA SER A 373 15.72 -9.20 21.39
C SER A 373 14.66 -8.96 22.46
N ASP A 374 14.24 -10.04 23.11
CA ASP A 374 13.38 -10.06 24.30
C ASP A 374 14.03 -9.49 25.56
N VAL A 375 15.37 -9.44 25.59
CA VAL A 375 16.18 -8.85 26.68
C VAL A 375 16.91 -7.57 26.26
N GLY A 376 16.70 -7.10 25.03
CA GLY A 376 17.35 -5.92 24.46
C GLY A 376 18.89 -6.01 24.47
N GLY A 377 19.42 -7.22 24.28
CA GLY A 377 20.86 -7.50 24.26
C GLY A 377 21.52 -7.36 22.88
N ASP A 378 20.74 -7.03 21.85
CA ASP A 378 21.22 -6.77 20.48
C ASP A 378 21.60 -5.30 20.25
N ASN A 379 22.09 -5.01 19.05
CA ASN A 379 22.40 -3.66 18.56
C ASN A 379 21.64 -3.33 17.25
N ASP A 380 20.53 -4.00 17.00
CA ASP A 380 19.67 -3.77 15.84
C ASP A 380 18.66 -2.65 16.12
N ASN A 381 18.19 -1.96 15.09
CA ASN A 381 17.00 -1.11 15.19
C ASN A 381 16.38 -0.86 13.81
N GLN A 382 15.11 -0.42 13.82
CA GLN A 382 14.43 0.11 12.65
C GLN A 382 13.88 1.52 12.89
N ALA A 383 14.50 2.29 13.80
CA ALA A 383 13.96 3.55 14.31
C ALA A 383 13.66 4.64 13.26
N SER A 384 14.17 4.52 12.03
CA SER A 384 13.80 5.41 10.91
C SER A 384 12.49 5.05 10.20
N TYR A 385 11.90 3.89 10.51
CA TYR A 385 10.67 3.32 9.94
C TYR A 385 9.60 3.24 11.05
N ASP A 386 9.84 2.47 12.10
CA ASP A 386 8.98 2.39 13.31
C ASP A 386 9.56 3.19 14.48
N LEU A 387 8.75 4.03 15.14
CA LEU A 387 9.10 4.62 16.44
C LEU A 387 7.86 5.25 17.11
N ALA A 388 7.43 4.70 18.24
CA ALA A 388 6.27 5.18 19.00
C ALA A 388 6.60 5.35 20.50
N ILE A 389 5.94 6.31 21.15
CA ILE A 389 6.00 6.50 22.61
C ILE A 389 4.63 6.95 23.12
N ALA A 390 4.19 6.39 24.24
CA ALA A 390 3.00 6.82 24.97
C ALA A 390 3.30 6.95 26.47
N VAL A 391 2.75 7.99 27.10
CA VAL A 391 2.91 8.24 28.55
C VAL A 391 1.54 8.16 29.18
N SER A 392 1.41 7.41 30.27
CA SER A 392 0.10 7.20 30.93
C SER A 392 -0.55 8.53 31.30
N ARG A 393 -1.87 8.60 31.09
CA ARG A 393 -2.68 9.78 31.35
C ARG A 393 -2.96 10.00 32.84
N THR A 394 -2.62 9.04 33.69
CA THR A 394 -2.94 9.03 35.12
C THR A 394 -1.75 8.71 36.03
N ASP A 395 -0.56 8.45 35.46
CA ASP A 395 0.70 8.37 36.19
C ASP A 395 1.85 8.77 35.27
N VAL A 396 2.53 9.88 35.55
CA VAL A 396 3.68 10.35 34.78
C VAL A 396 4.91 9.40 34.80
N ALA A 397 4.96 8.43 35.72
CA ALA A 397 6.03 7.43 35.78
C ALA A 397 5.86 6.31 34.74
N ASP A 398 4.63 6.03 34.31
CA ASP A 398 4.29 4.95 33.38
C ASP A 398 4.51 5.38 31.92
N VAL A 399 5.45 4.73 31.24
CA VAL A 399 5.83 5.01 29.84
C VAL A 399 5.85 3.71 29.03
N MET A 400 5.26 3.73 27.84
CA MET A 400 5.33 2.68 26.83
C MET A 400 6.14 3.19 25.63
N THR A 401 6.96 2.33 25.03
CA THR A 401 7.64 2.61 23.76
C THR A 401 7.44 1.46 22.78
N GLY A 402 7.39 1.79 21.50
CA GLY A 402 7.33 0.86 20.39
C GLY A 402 8.49 1.09 19.42
N GLY A 403 9.12 -0.01 19.02
CA GLY A 403 10.01 -0.12 17.86
C GLY A 403 9.65 -1.42 17.15
N ILE A 404 10.54 -2.41 17.14
CA ILE A 404 10.17 -3.79 16.78
C ILE A 404 9.19 -4.42 17.81
N ASN A 405 9.40 -4.15 19.09
CA ASN A 405 8.67 -4.73 20.23
C ASN A 405 8.04 -3.60 21.06
N CYS A 406 7.01 -3.91 21.87
CA CYS A 406 6.55 -2.98 22.92
C CYS A 406 7.35 -3.18 24.22
N TRP A 407 7.78 -2.08 24.83
CA TRP A 407 8.49 -2.04 26.11
C TRP A 407 7.83 -1.06 27.07
N THR A 408 7.75 -1.41 28.35
CA THR A 408 7.15 -0.58 29.40
C THR A 408 8.12 -0.25 30.52
N SER A 409 7.93 0.93 31.10
CA SER A 409 8.62 1.46 32.28
C SER A 409 7.56 2.01 33.24
N ALA A 410 7.76 1.80 34.55
CA ALA A 410 6.95 2.35 35.63
C ALA A 410 7.78 3.23 36.61
N ASP A 411 8.94 3.70 36.14
CA ASP A 411 9.91 4.45 36.94
C ASP A 411 10.45 5.69 36.19
N PHE A 412 9.58 6.29 35.37
CA PHE A 412 9.86 7.46 34.53
C PHE A 412 10.96 7.18 33.47
N ALA A 413 10.83 6.08 32.74
CA ALA A 413 11.77 5.64 31.71
C ALA A 413 13.19 5.37 32.24
N ALA A 414 13.36 4.92 33.49
CA ALA A 414 14.69 4.60 34.04
C ALA A 414 15.06 3.11 33.85
N THR A 415 14.09 2.21 33.94
CA THR A 415 14.21 0.78 33.63
C THR A 415 13.07 0.30 32.74
N TRP A 416 13.31 -0.79 32.01
CA TRP A 416 12.42 -1.30 30.97
C TRP A 416 12.14 -2.79 31.14
N THR A 417 10.88 -3.18 30.88
CA THR A 417 10.43 -4.57 30.80
C THR A 417 9.71 -4.76 29.47
N ILE A 418 9.97 -5.87 28.76
CA ILE A 418 9.26 -6.17 27.51
C ILE A 418 7.78 -6.48 27.78
N SER A 419 6.91 -5.88 26.97
CA SER A 419 5.44 -5.91 27.11
C SER A 419 4.80 -6.86 26.09
N SER A 420 5.39 -6.98 24.90
CA SER A 420 5.01 -7.95 23.87
C SER A 420 6.21 -8.28 22.98
N MET A 421 6.18 -9.43 22.33
CA MET A 421 7.23 -9.86 21.40
C MET A 421 6.68 -10.07 19.98
N TRP A 422 7.43 -9.58 18.99
CA TRP A 422 7.08 -9.55 17.56
C TRP A 422 6.85 -10.92 16.88
N SER A 423 7.24 -12.02 17.53
CA SER A 423 7.24 -13.37 16.96
C SER A 423 6.63 -14.42 17.87
N VAL A 424 6.07 -15.48 17.28
CA VAL A 424 5.44 -16.61 17.97
C VAL A 424 6.07 -17.95 17.55
N PRO A 425 6.04 -18.98 18.42
CA PRO A 425 5.55 -18.97 19.80
C PRO A 425 6.53 -18.31 20.78
N ASN A 426 5.99 -17.61 21.80
CA ASN A 426 6.76 -16.99 22.89
C ASN A 426 5.99 -17.10 24.22
N SER A 427 6.61 -16.69 25.34
CA SER A 427 5.99 -16.72 26.69
C SER A 427 5.75 -15.33 27.31
N ILE A 428 5.81 -14.27 26.51
CA ILE A 428 5.70 -12.86 26.92
C ILE A 428 4.30 -12.32 26.57
N GLY A 429 3.88 -12.51 25.33
CA GLY A 429 2.70 -11.89 24.72
C GLY A 429 2.96 -11.54 23.26
N TYR A 430 1.90 -11.25 22.50
CA TYR A 430 2.01 -10.95 21.08
C TYR A 430 1.43 -9.58 20.72
N THR A 431 2.23 -8.80 20.02
CA THR A 431 1.82 -7.79 19.03
C THR A 431 2.72 -8.03 17.83
N HIS A 432 2.25 -7.78 16.61
CA HIS A 432 3.12 -7.90 15.44
C HIS A 432 4.28 -6.90 15.50
N ALA A 433 5.39 -7.23 14.83
CA ALA A 433 6.55 -6.37 14.63
C ALA A 433 6.19 -4.96 14.13
N ASP A 434 7.13 -4.04 14.33
CA ASP A 434 7.22 -2.71 13.72
C ASP A 434 6.04 -1.81 14.13
N ILE A 435 6.18 -1.17 15.29
CA ILE A 435 5.14 -0.40 15.97
C ILE A 435 5.12 1.06 15.48
N HIS A 436 4.11 1.41 14.70
CA HIS A 436 3.92 2.75 14.13
C HIS A 436 3.12 3.69 15.03
N ALA A 437 2.18 3.17 15.83
CA ALA A 437 1.32 3.97 16.70
C ALA A 437 1.20 3.38 18.11
N LEU A 438 1.32 4.24 19.13
CA LEU A 438 0.94 3.95 20.51
C LEU A 438 0.05 5.08 21.02
N GLU A 439 -1.25 4.83 21.09
CA GLU A 439 -2.26 5.88 21.30
C GLU A 439 -3.17 5.55 22.48
N ILE A 440 -3.37 6.51 23.39
CA ILE A 440 -4.19 6.32 24.59
C ILE A 440 -5.53 7.03 24.42
N ASN A 441 -6.61 6.26 24.44
CA ASN A 441 -7.95 6.79 24.31
C ASN A 441 -8.31 7.68 25.53
N PRO A 442 -8.59 8.98 25.31
CA PRO A 442 -8.72 9.95 26.41
C PRO A 442 -10.00 9.77 27.25
N LEU A 443 -10.94 8.92 26.80
CA LEU A 443 -12.24 8.72 27.45
C LEU A 443 -12.27 7.48 28.36
N ASN A 444 -11.35 6.53 28.20
CA ASN A 444 -11.26 5.31 29.03
C ASN A 444 -9.84 4.90 29.45
N ASN A 445 -8.81 5.64 29.03
CA ASN A 445 -7.39 5.37 29.27
C ASN A 445 -6.89 4.00 28.74
N TYR A 446 -7.59 3.38 27.79
CA TYR A 446 -7.09 2.18 27.11
C TYR A 446 -6.00 2.56 26.11
N LEU A 447 -4.92 1.78 26.11
CA LEU A 447 -3.78 1.91 25.21
C LEU A 447 -4.03 1.07 23.96
N TYR A 448 -3.76 1.63 22.79
CA TYR A 448 -3.84 0.96 21.51
C TYR A 448 -2.47 0.98 20.82
N CYS A 449 -2.16 -0.09 20.10
CA CYS A 449 -0.92 -0.31 19.39
C CYS A 449 -1.24 -0.63 17.94
N GLY A 450 -0.74 0.17 17.00
CA GLY A 450 -0.79 -0.09 15.56
C GLY A 450 0.58 -0.54 15.06
N SER A 451 0.62 -1.64 14.32
CA SER A 451 1.86 -2.21 13.78
C SER A 451 1.66 -2.92 12.44
N ASP A 452 2.72 -3.46 11.85
CA ASP A 452 2.71 -4.11 10.52
C ASP A 452 1.73 -5.28 10.37
N GLY A 453 1.19 -5.81 11.48
CA GLY A 453 0.24 -6.92 11.47
C GLY A 453 -1.17 -6.57 11.95
N GLY A 454 -1.46 -5.33 12.34
CA GLY A 454 -2.81 -4.90 12.69
C GLY A 454 -2.87 -3.97 13.92
N ILE A 455 -3.97 -4.09 14.67
CA ILE A 455 -4.26 -3.27 15.85
C ILE A 455 -4.48 -4.12 17.10
N PHE A 456 -3.74 -3.77 18.17
CA PHE A 456 -3.79 -4.41 19.48
C PHE A 456 -4.24 -3.41 20.54
N ARG A 457 -4.94 -3.88 21.58
CA ARG A 457 -5.41 -3.04 22.71
C ARG A 457 -4.95 -3.62 24.04
N SER A 458 -4.53 -2.75 24.94
CA SER A 458 -4.33 -3.06 26.35
C SER A 458 -5.22 -2.19 27.24
N THR A 459 -5.90 -2.83 28.20
CA THR A 459 -6.70 -2.15 29.25
C THR A 459 -5.93 -2.01 30.57
N ASN A 460 -4.66 -2.40 30.59
CA ASN A 460 -3.77 -2.44 31.75
C ASN A 460 -2.34 -2.01 31.37
N PHE A 461 -2.26 -0.96 30.54
CA PHE A 461 -1.03 -0.28 30.13
C PHE A 461 0.11 -1.22 29.67
N GLY A 462 -0.24 -2.21 28.84
CA GLY A 462 0.67 -3.15 28.21
C GLY A 462 0.98 -4.43 29.00
N ALA A 463 0.43 -4.62 30.21
CA ALA A 463 0.61 -5.89 30.93
C ALA A 463 -0.04 -7.09 30.20
N THR A 464 -1.09 -6.85 29.41
CA THR A 464 -1.68 -7.81 28.47
C THR A 464 -2.24 -7.10 27.23
N TRP A 465 -2.20 -7.77 26.08
CA TRP A 465 -2.71 -7.28 24.80
C TRP A 465 -3.86 -8.15 24.27
N THR A 466 -4.81 -7.53 23.60
CA THR A 466 -5.89 -8.16 22.83
C THR A 466 -5.77 -7.73 21.38
N ASP A 467 -5.68 -8.67 20.45
CA ASP A 467 -5.78 -8.38 19.01
C ASP A 467 -7.22 -7.95 18.66
N LEU A 468 -7.36 -6.81 17.98
CA LEU A 468 -8.64 -6.26 17.50
C LEU A 468 -8.74 -6.27 15.98
N SER A 469 -7.82 -6.94 15.28
CA SER A 469 -7.68 -6.87 13.82
C SER A 469 -8.72 -7.69 13.07
N SER A 470 -9.53 -8.49 13.76
CA SER A 470 -10.58 -9.28 13.12
C SER A 470 -11.68 -8.38 12.56
N GLY A 471 -12.05 -8.61 11.30
CA GLY A 471 -12.96 -7.75 10.52
C GLY A 471 -12.26 -6.76 9.59
N ILE A 472 -10.95 -6.54 9.72
CA ILE A 472 -10.17 -5.67 8.83
C ILE A 472 -9.70 -6.47 7.61
N ALA A 473 -9.81 -5.90 6.42
CA ALA A 473 -9.33 -6.46 5.16
C ALA A 473 -8.29 -5.52 4.51
N ASN A 474 -7.10 -5.41 5.10
CA ASN A 474 -6.03 -4.49 4.65
C ASN A 474 -4.79 -5.20 4.07
N THR A 475 -4.85 -6.52 3.83
CA THR A 475 -3.69 -7.32 3.39
C THR A 475 -3.16 -6.89 2.03
N GLN A 476 -1.83 -6.76 1.94
CA GLN A 476 -1.08 -6.34 0.76
C GLN A 476 -0.46 -7.54 0.06
N TRP A 477 -1.15 -8.12 -0.92
CA TRP A 477 -0.66 -9.27 -1.69
C TRP A 477 0.32 -8.85 -2.78
N TYR A 478 1.47 -9.51 -2.87
CA TYR A 478 2.39 -9.39 -4.01
C TYR A 478 2.01 -10.34 -5.15
N ARG A 479 1.67 -11.58 -4.80
CA ARG A 479 1.28 -12.67 -5.71
C ARG A 479 0.37 -13.67 -5.01
N ILE A 480 -0.46 -14.36 -5.78
CA ILE A 480 -1.34 -15.46 -5.35
C ILE A 480 -1.21 -16.62 -6.34
N ALA A 481 -1.51 -17.83 -5.89
CA ALA A 481 -1.53 -19.03 -6.71
C ALA A 481 -2.67 -19.95 -6.28
N GLY A 482 -3.49 -20.34 -7.26
CA GLY A 482 -4.60 -21.29 -7.09
C GLY A 482 -4.27 -22.71 -7.58
N THR A 483 -5.30 -23.54 -7.72
CA THR A 483 -5.23 -24.81 -8.43
C THR A 483 -6.60 -25.21 -8.96
N GLU A 484 -6.67 -25.74 -10.18
CA GLU A 484 -7.89 -26.25 -10.81
C GLU A 484 -8.66 -27.23 -9.90
N ALA A 485 -7.93 -28.09 -9.18
CA ALA A 485 -8.51 -29.11 -8.31
C ALA A 485 -9.31 -28.54 -7.11
N SER A 486 -9.17 -27.25 -6.76
CA SER A 486 -9.85 -26.65 -5.62
C SER A 486 -9.99 -25.14 -5.76
N SER A 487 -11.22 -24.66 -5.93
CA SER A 487 -11.53 -23.23 -5.89
C SER A 487 -11.22 -22.56 -4.55
N SER A 488 -11.09 -23.33 -3.46
CA SER A 488 -10.87 -22.79 -2.11
C SER A 488 -9.43 -22.86 -1.62
N LEU A 489 -8.51 -23.48 -2.37
CA LEU A 489 -7.08 -23.49 -2.03
C LEU A 489 -6.35 -22.39 -2.78
N ILE A 490 -5.95 -21.35 -2.06
CA ILE A 490 -5.09 -20.27 -2.56
C ILE A 490 -3.90 -20.15 -1.61
N ILE A 491 -2.69 -20.01 -2.15
CA ILE A 491 -1.50 -19.59 -1.38
C ILE A 491 -0.99 -18.29 -2.00
N GLY A 492 -0.48 -17.37 -1.18
CA GLY A 492 0.10 -16.14 -1.69
C GLY A 492 1.10 -15.50 -0.74
N GLY A 493 1.89 -14.58 -1.28
CA GLY A 493 2.85 -13.78 -0.55
C GLY A 493 2.30 -12.40 -0.23
N THR A 494 2.54 -11.96 1.00
CA THR A 494 2.09 -10.67 1.52
C THR A 494 3.27 -9.84 2.00
N GLN A 495 3.16 -8.52 1.85
CA GLN A 495 4.07 -7.60 2.51
C GLN A 495 3.94 -7.73 4.04
N ASP A 496 5.09 -7.70 4.72
CA ASP A 496 5.30 -7.68 6.17
C ASP A 496 4.70 -8.86 6.99
N ASN A 497 3.70 -9.60 6.46
CA ASN A 497 3.00 -10.72 7.12
C ASN A 497 3.21 -12.09 6.44
N GLY A 498 4.31 -12.25 5.70
CA GLY A 498 4.78 -13.54 5.19
C GLY A 498 3.96 -14.16 4.07
N SER A 499 4.00 -15.49 3.96
CA SER A 499 3.20 -16.27 3.02
C SER A 499 2.03 -16.93 3.75
N ASN A 500 0.84 -16.84 3.15
CA ASN A 500 -0.43 -17.18 3.77
C ASN A 500 -1.21 -18.13 2.85
N LYS A 501 -1.91 -19.11 3.45
CA LYS A 501 -2.68 -20.15 2.74
C LYS A 501 -4.14 -20.04 3.15
N TRP A 502 -5.01 -19.83 2.18
CA TRP A 502 -6.46 -19.86 2.33
C TRP A 502 -7.01 -21.24 1.93
N THR A 503 -8.00 -21.73 2.68
CA THR A 503 -8.67 -23.02 2.44
C THR A 503 -10.21 -22.90 2.49
N GLY A 504 -10.73 -21.68 2.27
CA GLY A 504 -12.14 -21.30 2.44
C GLY A 504 -12.40 -20.53 3.74
N GLY A 505 -13.59 -19.92 3.84
CA GLY A 505 -13.96 -19.06 4.96
C GLY A 505 -13.27 -17.68 4.93
N SER A 506 -13.30 -16.94 6.03
CA SER A 506 -12.80 -15.56 6.08
C SER A 506 -11.37 -15.42 6.64
N THR A 507 -10.69 -16.52 6.96
CA THR A 507 -9.37 -16.53 7.60
C THR A 507 -8.34 -17.26 6.76
N PHE A 508 -7.09 -16.77 6.73
CA PHE A 508 -5.96 -17.56 6.22
C PHE A 508 -5.23 -18.30 7.35
N GLU A 509 -4.43 -19.31 6.98
CA GLU A 509 -3.38 -19.92 7.81
C GLU A 509 -2.03 -19.28 7.44
N HIS A 510 -1.29 -18.79 8.44
CA HIS A 510 0.04 -18.20 8.25
C HIS A 510 1.11 -19.30 8.19
N VAL A 511 1.68 -19.56 7.00
CA VAL A 511 2.47 -20.77 6.71
C VAL A 511 3.98 -20.55 6.64
N LEU A 512 4.44 -19.31 6.38
CA LEU A 512 5.86 -18.92 6.42
C LEU A 512 5.96 -17.42 6.76
N GLY A 513 6.94 -17.01 7.57
CA GLY A 513 7.17 -15.60 7.90
C GLY A 513 8.04 -14.84 6.88
N ALA A 514 8.59 -13.69 7.30
CA ALA A 514 9.24 -12.65 6.48
C ALA A 514 8.23 -11.84 5.63
N ASP A 515 8.63 -11.29 4.48
CA ASP A 515 7.68 -10.76 3.50
C ASP A 515 7.53 -11.88 2.44
N GLY A 516 6.31 -12.31 2.16
CA GLY A 516 6.03 -13.32 1.14
C GLY A 516 5.95 -12.71 -0.25
N MET A 517 6.42 -13.44 -1.25
CA MET A 517 6.46 -13.01 -2.65
C MET A 517 5.68 -13.99 -3.54
N ASP A 518 6.27 -14.47 -4.62
CA ASP A 518 5.64 -15.39 -5.58
C ASP A 518 5.44 -16.80 -5.01
N CYS A 519 4.39 -17.50 -5.44
CA CYS A 519 3.95 -18.79 -4.92
C CYS A 519 3.46 -19.72 -6.05
N MET A 520 3.38 -21.03 -5.81
CA MET A 520 2.75 -21.99 -6.73
C MET A 520 2.12 -23.16 -5.96
N VAL A 521 1.02 -23.71 -6.47
CA VAL A 521 0.49 -25.02 -6.06
C VAL A 521 0.86 -26.06 -7.12
N ASP A 522 1.31 -27.25 -6.71
CA ASP A 522 1.58 -28.34 -7.65
C ASP A 522 0.28 -28.93 -8.20
N HIS A 523 0.08 -28.78 -9.52
CA HIS A 523 -1.13 -29.23 -10.21
C HIS A 523 -1.36 -30.75 -10.15
N SER A 524 -0.31 -31.53 -9.88
CA SER A 524 -0.40 -32.99 -9.74
C SER A 524 -0.67 -33.45 -8.29
N ASN A 525 -0.40 -32.59 -7.29
CA ASN A 525 -0.62 -32.89 -5.88
C ASN A 525 -0.65 -31.61 -5.03
N SER A 526 -1.85 -31.13 -4.68
CA SER A 526 -2.05 -29.90 -3.90
C SER A 526 -1.48 -29.89 -2.47
N ASN A 527 -0.85 -30.98 -1.99
CA ASN A 527 -0.02 -30.96 -0.78
C ASN A 527 1.40 -30.43 -1.01
N ILE A 528 1.82 -30.31 -2.26
CA ILE A 528 3.11 -29.72 -2.63
C ILE A 528 2.88 -28.25 -2.95
N LEU A 529 3.43 -27.39 -2.10
CA LEU A 529 3.28 -25.94 -2.16
C LEU A 529 4.65 -25.29 -2.30
N TYR A 530 4.73 -24.23 -3.09
CA TYR A 530 5.92 -23.41 -3.25
C TYR A 530 5.59 -21.99 -2.81
N ASN A 531 6.51 -21.36 -2.09
CA ASN A 531 6.44 -19.94 -1.75
C ASN A 531 7.84 -19.33 -1.80
N SER A 532 7.93 -18.02 -1.91
CA SER A 532 9.20 -17.31 -1.93
C SER A 532 9.20 -16.12 -0.99
N THR A 533 10.39 -15.75 -0.53
CA THR A 533 10.68 -14.49 0.17
C THR A 533 11.49 -13.57 -0.73
N GLN A 534 11.81 -12.35 -0.26
CA GLN A 534 12.57 -11.34 -1.02
C GLN A 534 13.81 -11.90 -1.75
N ASN A 535 14.13 -11.33 -2.90
CA ASN A 535 15.37 -11.62 -3.66
C ASN A 535 15.46 -13.11 -4.09
N GLY A 536 14.29 -13.72 -4.31
CA GLY A 536 14.10 -15.07 -4.81
C GLY A 536 14.39 -16.17 -3.80
N GLY A 537 14.02 -15.98 -2.53
CA GLY A 537 14.16 -16.98 -1.48
C GLY A 537 13.11 -18.09 -1.60
N LEU A 538 13.22 -18.96 -2.61
CA LEU A 538 12.25 -20.03 -2.89
C LEU A 538 12.32 -21.19 -1.88
N ASN A 539 11.18 -21.58 -1.34
CA ASN A 539 10.99 -22.74 -0.47
C ASN A 539 9.88 -23.66 -0.99
N LYS A 540 9.88 -24.90 -0.50
CA LYS A 540 8.94 -25.95 -0.87
C LYS A 540 8.39 -26.66 0.38
N SER A 541 7.10 -26.94 0.36
CA SER A 541 6.43 -27.90 1.25
C SER A 541 6.03 -29.14 0.46
N THR A 542 5.93 -30.27 1.15
CA THR A 542 5.38 -31.53 0.61
C THR A 542 4.26 -32.10 1.49
N ASN A 543 3.77 -31.31 2.45
CA ASN A 543 2.80 -31.69 3.48
C ASN A 543 1.76 -30.59 3.74
N GLY A 544 1.27 -29.95 2.69
CA GLY A 544 0.17 -28.98 2.73
C GLY A 544 0.50 -27.67 3.46
N GLY A 545 1.79 -27.33 3.57
CA GLY A 545 2.27 -26.13 4.26
C GLY A 545 2.63 -26.32 5.73
N SER A 546 2.55 -27.54 6.27
CA SER A 546 2.91 -27.82 7.67
C SER A 546 4.41 -27.63 7.96
N SER A 547 5.27 -27.71 6.93
CA SER A 547 6.70 -27.39 7.00
C SER A 547 7.25 -27.04 5.61
N TYR A 548 8.27 -26.18 5.57
CA TYR A 548 8.97 -25.76 4.35
C TYR A 548 10.48 -25.99 4.43
N PHE A 549 11.13 -26.18 3.28
CA PHE A 549 12.58 -26.19 3.13
C PHE A 549 13.03 -25.38 1.91
N GLY A 550 14.17 -24.70 2.01
CA GLY A 550 14.71 -23.87 0.93
C GLY A 550 15.18 -24.70 -0.27
N ILE A 551 14.79 -24.26 -1.47
CA ILE A 551 15.15 -24.89 -2.75
C ILE A 551 15.71 -23.89 -3.78
N LYS A 552 16.04 -22.66 -3.36
CA LYS A 552 16.67 -21.62 -4.20
C LYS A 552 17.95 -22.15 -4.91
N PRO A 553 18.20 -21.85 -6.20
CA PRO A 553 19.47 -22.17 -6.87
C PRO A 553 20.67 -21.53 -6.16
N SER A 554 21.72 -22.31 -5.90
CA SER A 554 22.93 -21.82 -5.22
C SER A 554 23.61 -20.69 -5.99
N GLY A 555 24.05 -19.65 -5.27
CA GLY A 555 24.74 -18.48 -5.83
C GLY A 555 23.86 -17.51 -6.63
N SER A 556 22.57 -17.78 -6.79
CA SER A 556 21.64 -16.91 -7.53
C SER A 556 21.12 -15.72 -6.69
N SER A 557 20.72 -14.64 -7.38
CA SER A 557 19.92 -13.55 -6.78
C SER A 557 18.75 -13.22 -7.69
N GLY A 558 17.57 -13.08 -7.10
CA GLY A 558 16.35 -12.69 -7.80
C GLY A 558 15.98 -11.23 -7.55
N SER A 559 14.88 -10.81 -8.15
CA SER A 559 14.21 -9.52 -7.91
C SER A 559 13.46 -9.50 -6.56
N TRP A 560 12.95 -8.33 -6.16
CA TRP A 560 12.12 -8.16 -4.96
C TRP A 560 11.00 -9.22 -4.90
N VAL A 561 10.13 -9.23 -5.91
CA VAL A 561 9.32 -10.38 -6.33
C VAL A 561 10.07 -11.08 -7.47
N THR A 562 10.38 -12.37 -7.32
CA THR A 562 11.07 -13.18 -8.33
C THR A 562 10.05 -14.12 -8.98
N PRO A 563 9.95 -14.21 -10.33
CA PRO A 563 8.95 -15.06 -10.98
C PRO A 563 9.36 -16.54 -10.95
N TYR A 564 8.37 -17.42 -10.76
CA TYR A 564 8.51 -18.86 -10.90
C TYR A 564 7.38 -19.44 -11.75
N VAL A 565 7.70 -20.46 -12.55
CA VAL A 565 6.68 -21.15 -13.38
C VAL A 565 6.87 -22.66 -13.37
N MET A 566 5.75 -23.38 -13.35
CA MET A 566 5.70 -24.85 -13.35
C MET A 566 5.25 -25.37 -14.71
N ASN A 567 5.95 -26.38 -15.23
CA ASN A 567 5.58 -27.01 -16.49
C ASN A 567 4.17 -27.64 -16.38
N PRO A 568 3.23 -27.27 -17.28
CA PRO A 568 1.82 -27.63 -17.12
C PRO A 568 1.52 -29.12 -17.32
N VAL A 569 2.49 -29.90 -17.83
CA VAL A 569 2.36 -31.37 -18.00
C VAL A 569 3.19 -32.14 -16.97
N THR A 570 4.39 -31.65 -16.63
CA THR A 570 5.35 -32.33 -15.74
C THR A 570 5.68 -31.46 -14.54
N ALA A 571 4.89 -31.54 -13.46
CA ALA A 571 4.99 -30.66 -12.29
C ALA A 571 6.39 -30.63 -11.61
N THR A 572 7.21 -31.69 -11.75
CA THR A 572 8.59 -31.68 -11.24
C THR A 572 9.53 -30.80 -12.08
N THR A 573 9.12 -30.34 -13.27
CA THR A 573 9.86 -29.40 -14.09
C THR A 573 9.40 -27.99 -13.77
N ILE A 574 10.28 -27.20 -13.13
CA ILE A 574 10.01 -25.83 -12.71
C ILE A 574 11.14 -24.91 -13.18
N TYR A 575 10.81 -23.64 -13.40
CA TYR A 575 11.75 -22.59 -13.80
C TYR A 575 11.68 -21.44 -12.80
N GLY A 576 12.79 -20.73 -12.61
CA GLY A 576 12.86 -19.53 -11.77
C GLY A 576 13.70 -18.43 -12.42
N GLY A 577 13.17 -17.22 -12.40
CA GLY A 577 13.74 -16.04 -13.06
C GLY A 577 14.71 -15.26 -12.17
N TYR A 578 15.92 -15.76 -12.03
CA TYR A 578 17.01 -15.07 -11.35
C TYR A 578 17.79 -14.21 -12.35
N SER A 579 18.97 -13.71 -11.95
CA SER A 579 19.93 -13.02 -12.85
C SER A 579 20.25 -13.78 -14.15
N ASP A 580 20.03 -15.10 -14.16
CA ASP A 580 19.72 -15.89 -15.35
C ASP A 580 18.45 -16.73 -15.07
N VAL A 581 17.80 -17.27 -16.09
CA VAL A 581 16.76 -18.30 -15.91
C VAL A 581 17.42 -19.61 -15.45
N TYR A 582 16.88 -20.20 -14.38
CA TYR A 582 17.27 -21.54 -13.91
C TYR A 582 16.13 -22.54 -14.12
N LYS A 583 16.47 -23.76 -14.54
CA LYS A 583 15.56 -24.89 -14.72
C LYS A 583 15.85 -26.00 -13.72
N SER A 584 14.82 -26.57 -13.11
CA SER A 584 14.87 -27.84 -12.38
C SER A 584 13.95 -28.86 -13.05
N THR A 585 14.29 -30.14 -12.99
CA THR A 585 13.46 -31.26 -13.48
C THR A 585 13.03 -32.22 -12.35
N ASN A 586 13.45 -31.93 -11.12
CA ASN A 586 13.22 -32.73 -9.92
C ASN A 586 12.60 -31.91 -8.77
N GLY A 587 11.76 -30.93 -9.13
CA GLY A 587 10.96 -30.13 -8.21
C GLY A 587 11.78 -29.29 -7.24
N GLY A 588 12.89 -28.72 -7.71
CA GLY A 588 13.76 -27.81 -6.94
C GLY A 588 14.96 -28.45 -6.26
N SER A 589 15.13 -29.78 -6.32
CA SER A 589 16.25 -30.47 -5.64
C SER A 589 17.61 -30.15 -6.27
N SER A 590 17.64 -29.86 -7.57
CA SER A 590 18.81 -29.34 -8.28
C SER A 590 18.39 -28.44 -9.44
N TRP A 591 19.25 -27.49 -9.80
CA TRP A 591 18.99 -26.50 -10.84
C TRP A 591 20.13 -26.42 -11.86
N THR A 592 19.78 -26.11 -13.10
CA THR A 592 20.68 -25.80 -14.20
C THR A 592 20.44 -24.36 -14.64
N ASN A 593 21.49 -23.55 -14.70
CA ASN A 593 21.42 -22.23 -15.32
C ASN A 593 21.24 -22.41 -16.84
N THR A 594 20.23 -21.75 -17.40
CA THR A 594 19.86 -21.83 -18.83
C THR A 594 20.15 -20.54 -19.61
N GLY A 595 20.73 -19.53 -18.95
CA GLY A 595 21.00 -18.20 -19.50
C GLY A 595 19.78 -17.28 -19.51
N VAL A 596 20.03 -16.05 -20.01
CA VAL A 596 19.15 -14.87 -20.10
C VAL A 596 18.55 -14.40 -18.77
N ASP A 597 18.55 -13.09 -18.54
CA ASP A 597 18.02 -12.49 -17.32
C ASP A 597 16.51 -12.71 -17.21
N GLY A 598 16.06 -13.46 -16.19
CA GLY A 598 14.66 -13.83 -16.00
C GLY A 598 13.92 -12.99 -14.95
N ARG A 599 14.55 -11.92 -14.45
CA ARG A 599 14.13 -11.15 -13.26
C ARG A 599 12.81 -10.38 -13.34
N GLY A 600 12.18 -10.31 -14.52
CA GLY A 600 10.89 -9.64 -14.76
C GLY A 600 9.71 -10.59 -14.58
N ALA A 601 9.23 -11.16 -15.69
CA ALA A 601 8.11 -12.09 -15.76
C ALA A 601 8.46 -13.35 -16.56
N MET A 602 7.73 -14.44 -16.33
CA MET A 602 7.91 -15.71 -17.03
C MET A 602 6.56 -16.35 -17.36
N ALA A 603 6.50 -17.10 -18.47
CA ALA A 603 5.34 -17.90 -18.84
C ALA A 603 5.78 -19.15 -19.63
N LEU A 604 4.93 -20.18 -19.68
CA LEU A 604 5.18 -21.44 -20.38
C LEU A 604 4.06 -21.75 -21.38
N GLY A 605 4.39 -22.40 -22.49
CA GLY A 605 3.39 -22.91 -23.41
C GLY A 605 2.76 -24.23 -22.94
N THR A 606 1.43 -24.31 -22.91
CA THR A 606 0.72 -25.57 -22.58
C THR A 606 0.68 -26.51 -23.79
N SER A 607 0.22 -26.05 -24.96
CA SER A 607 0.20 -26.88 -26.19
C SER A 607 1.57 -27.24 -26.75
N PHE A 608 2.63 -26.55 -26.33
CA PHE A 608 4.01 -26.97 -26.58
C PHE A 608 4.90 -26.59 -25.39
N THR A 609 5.10 -27.55 -24.48
CA THR A 609 5.89 -27.38 -23.25
C THR A 609 7.40 -27.21 -23.47
N GLY A 610 7.86 -27.22 -24.73
CA GLY A 610 9.18 -26.73 -25.10
C GLY A 610 9.28 -25.21 -25.10
N ARG A 611 8.15 -24.50 -25.08
CA ARG A 611 8.12 -23.05 -25.12
C ARG A 611 8.22 -22.42 -23.74
N VAL A 612 9.23 -21.56 -23.59
CA VAL A 612 9.48 -20.79 -22.37
C VAL A 612 9.63 -19.32 -22.77
N TYR A 613 8.91 -18.44 -22.09
CA TYR A 613 9.07 -17.00 -22.18
C TYR A 613 9.68 -16.47 -20.87
N ALA A 614 10.60 -15.53 -20.99
CA ALA A 614 11.20 -14.83 -19.85
C ALA A 614 11.45 -13.37 -20.22
N SER A 615 11.30 -12.44 -19.28
CA SER A 615 11.60 -11.03 -19.45
C SER A 615 12.45 -10.45 -18.31
N SER A 616 13.08 -9.32 -18.59
CA SER A 616 13.75 -8.45 -17.60
C SER A 616 13.78 -7.03 -18.14
N GLY A 617 13.31 -6.06 -17.33
CA GLY A 617 13.09 -4.69 -17.80
C GLY A 617 12.20 -4.66 -19.05
N SER A 618 12.68 -4.02 -20.12
CA SER A 618 12.00 -3.97 -21.43
C SER A 618 12.38 -5.11 -22.40
N SER A 619 13.17 -6.10 -21.94
CA SER A 619 13.64 -7.20 -22.79
C SER A 619 12.85 -8.47 -22.55
N ILE A 620 12.59 -9.22 -23.62
CA ILE A 620 11.92 -10.52 -23.59
C ILE A 620 12.62 -11.51 -24.52
N TRP A 621 12.67 -12.76 -24.07
CA TRP A 621 13.26 -13.90 -24.78
C TRP A 621 12.28 -15.07 -24.84
N ARG A 622 12.39 -15.85 -25.91
CA ARG A 622 11.69 -17.12 -26.12
C ARG A 622 12.68 -18.25 -26.35
N SER A 623 12.44 -19.37 -25.68
CA SER A 623 13.00 -20.68 -26.02
C SER A 623 11.92 -21.54 -26.66
N ASP A 624 12.29 -22.41 -27.60
CA ASP A 624 11.43 -23.44 -28.20
C ASP A 624 11.95 -24.88 -27.91
N ASP A 625 12.94 -25.02 -27.02
CA ASP A 625 13.64 -26.27 -26.67
C ASP A 625 13.74 -26.47 -25.15
N ALA A 626 12.75 -25.97 -24.41
CA ALA A 626 12.57 -26.05 -22.97
C ALA A 626 13.68 -25.36 -22.17
N ALA A 627 14.12 -24.18 -22.62
CA ALA A 627 15.28 -23.41 -22.16
C ALA A 627 16.64 -24.09 -22.44
N GLY A 628 16.82 -24.63 -23.65
CA GLY A 628 18.13 -25.04 -24.17
C GLY A 628 18.84 -23.91 -24.92
N THR A 629 18.07 -23.13 -25.69
CA THR A 629 18.50 -21.95 -26.45
C THR A 629 17.45 -20.84 -26.34
N TRP A 630 17.90 -19.59 -26.42
CA TRP A 630 17.05 -18.40 -26.26
C TRP A 630 17.20 -17.44 -27.44
N ASN A 631 16.07 -16.91 -27.91
CA ASN A 631 16.00 -15.90 -28.95
C ASN A 631 15.37 -14.64 -28.34
N SER A 632 15.98 -13.46 -28.52
CA SER A 632 15.32 -12.21 -28.14
C SER A 632 14.17 -11.92 -29.10
N ILE A 633 13.03 -11.52 -28.52
CA ILE A 633 11.81 -11.15 -29.25
C ILE A 633 11.32 -9.74 -28.88
N SER A 634 12.20 -8.88 -28.35
CA SER A 634 11.85 -7.52 -27.88
C SER A 634 11.52 -6.52 -29.01
N THR A 635 11.94 -6.79 -30.25
CA THR A 635 11.70 -5.92 -31.41
C THR A 635 10.21 -5.67 -31.61
N GLY A 636 9.76 -4.41 -31.69
CA GLY A 636 8.35 -4.05 -31.86
C GLY A 636 7.62 -3.68 -30.57
N LEU A 637 8.18 -4.02 -29.39
CA LEU A 637 7.71 -3.53 -28.10
C LEU A 637 8.19 -2.09 -27.84
N PRO A 638 7.52 -1.31 -26.97
CA PRO A 638 7.74 0.14 -26.81
C PRO A 638 8.99 0.51 -26.00
N GLY A 639 9.80 -0.47 -25.56
CA GLY A 639 10.95 -0.22 -24.68
C GLY A 639 10.57 0.07 -23.22
N LEU A 640 9.32 -0.16 -22.81
CA LEU A 640 8.83 -0.03 -21.44
C LEU A 640 9.03 -1.32 -20.64
N THR A 641 9.05 -1.21 -19.31
CA THR A 641 9.16 -2.35 -18.38
C THR A 641 8.02 -3.34 -18.58
N ILE A 642 8.34 -4.59 -18.95
CA ILE A 642 7.37 -5.68 -19.08
C ILE A 642 7.01 -6.17 -17.68
N THR A 643 5.72 -6.10 -17.34
CA THR A 643 5.21 -6.39 -15.99
C THR A 643 4.72 -7.83 -15.85
N PHE A 644 4.14 -8.40 -16.91
CA PHE A 644 3.63 -9.77 -16.92
C PHE A 644 3.46 -10.35 -18.33
N ILE A 645 3.31 -11.67 -18.42
CA ILE A 645 3.19 -12.43 -19.68
C ILE A 645 2.06 -13.47 -19.51
N ALA A 646 1.12 -13.53 -20.45
CA ALA A 646 0.14 -14.61 -20.57
C ALA A 646 0.30 -15.32 -21.92
N VAL A 647 -0.05 -16.60 -21.98
CA VAL A 647 0.10 -17.46 -23.17
C VAL A 647 -1.17 -18.30 -23.32
N ASP A 648 -1.74 -18.32 -24.52
CA ASP A 648 -2.89 -19.17 -24.86
C ASP A 648 -2.53 -20.66 -24.64
N PRO A 649 -3.28 -21.39 -23.79
CA PRO A 649 -3.05 -22.81 -23.56
C PRO A 649 -3.13 -23.67 -24.83
N SER A 650 -4.00 -23.30 -25.77
CA SER A 650 -4.28 -24.01 -27.02
C SER A 650 -3.25 -23.73 -28.11
N ASN A 651 -2.82 -22.48 -28.30
CA ASN A 651 -1.75 -22.08 -29.19
C ASN A 651 -0.68 -21.26 -28.46
N SER A 652 0.34 -21.94 -27.94
CA SER A 652 1.46 -21.29 -27.26
C SER A 652 2.33 -20.36 -28.13
N LEU A 653 2.02 -20.13 -29.41
CA LEU A 653 2.58 -18.98 -30.16
C LEU A 653 1.77 -17.69 -29.93
N ASN A 654 0.51 -17.77 -29.53
CA ASN A 654 -0.28 -16.63 -29.11
C ASN A 654 0.13 -16.23 -27.70
N VAL A 655 0.68 -15.03 -27.57
CA VAL A 655 1.32 -14.53 -26.35
C VAL A 655 0.98 -13.06 -26.15
N PHE A 656 0.60 -12.72 -24.92
CA PHE A 656 0.25 -11.39 -24.48
C PHE A 656 1.27 -10.89 -23.47
N VAL A 657 1.65 -9.62 -23.56
CA VAL A 657 2.54 -8.95 -22.60
C VAL A 657 1.94 -7.64 -22.13
N THR A 658 2.05 -7.39 -20.82
CA THR A 658 1.70 -6.10 -20.22
C THR A 658 2.95 -5.28 -19.97
N VAL A 659 2.82 -3.96 -20.08
CA VAL A 659 3.89 -3.00 -19.76
C VAL A 659 3.41 -1.97 -18.74
N GLY A 660 4.33 -1.56 -17.87
CA GLY A 660 4.10 -0.51 -16.88
C GLY A 660 4.26 0.91 -17.45
N GLY A 661 4.08 1.89 -16.55
CA GLY A 661 4.40 3.30 -16.80
C GLY A 661 3.26 4.14 -17.38
N TYR A 662 3.47 5.46 -17.34
CA TYR A 662 2.50 6.49 -17.72
C TYR A 662 2.61 6.89 -19.20
N SER A 663 2.85 5.92 -20.08
CA SER A 663 2.85 6.10 -21.54
C SER A 663 1.45 5.83 -22.10
N SER A 664 0.75 6.88 -22.54
CA SER A 664 -0.63 6.79 -23.02
C SER A 664 -0.75 5.86 -24.23
N GLY A 665 -1.77 4.97 -24.22
CA GLY A 665 -1.99 3.99 -25.29
C GLY A 665 -0.89 2.93 -25.45
N GLN A 666 0.06 2.80 -24.52
CA GLN A 666 1.05 1.72 -24.48
C GLN A 666 0.88 0.96 -23.15
N LYS A 667 0.20 -0.19 -23.18
CA LYS A 667 -0.24 -0.97 -22.00
C LYS A 667 -0.19 -2.48 -22.23
N VAL A 668 -0.75 -2.95 -23.34
CA VAL A 668 -0.87 -4.40 -23.65
C VAL A 668 -0.53 -4.66 -25.12
N TYR A 669 0.25 -5.71 -25.36
CA TYR A 669 0.66 -6.15 -26.69
C TYR A 669 0.41 -7.65 -26.84
N GLU A 670 0.03 -8.05 -28.05
CA GLU A 670 -0.21 -9.43 -28.45
C GLU A 670 0.75 -9.81 -29.58
N SER A 671 1.11 -11.08 -29.68
CA SER A 671 1.60 -11.64 -30.94
C SER A 671 1.09 -13.07 -31.11
N THR A 672 0.56 -13.38 -32.30
CA THR A 672 0.12 -14.74 -32.69
C THR A 672 1.23 -15.67 -33.19
N ASN A 673 2.50 -15.22 -33.27
CA ASN A 673 3.64 -16.01 -33.77
C ASN A 673 4.82 -16.14 -32.77
N GLY A 674 4.57 -15.84 -31.50
CA GLY A 674 5.53 -15.90 -30.40
C GLY A 674 6.60 -14.80 -30.40
N GLY A 675 6.29 -13.59 -30.88
CA GLY A 675 7.18 -12.44 -30.98
C GLY A 675 8.18 -12.51 -32.13
N ALA A 676 8.03 -13.49 -33.03
CA ALA A 676 8.98 -13.72 -34.12
C ALA A 676 8.95 -12.57 -35.14
N SER A 677 10.13 -12.04 -35.45
CA SER A 677 10.33 -10.95 -36.43
C SER A 677 9.64 -9.63 -36.07
N GLY A 678 9.30 -9.41 -34.80
CA GLY A 678 8.72 -8.16 -34.30
C GLY A 678 7.24 -7.98 -34.63
N SER A 679 6.49 -9.07 -34.49
CA SER A 679 5.06 -9.24 -34.74
C SER A 679 4.11 -8.62 -33.70
N TRP A 680 4.62 -7.89 -32.71
CA TRP A 680 3.81 -7.36 -31.62
C TRP A 680 2.81 -6.33 -32.12
N THR A 681 1.53 -6.62 -31.88
CA THR A 681 0.41 -5.73 -32.12
C THR A 681 0.03 -5.05 -30.81
N ASN A 682 -0.07 -3.73 -30.82
CA ASN A 682 -0.55 -2.99 -29.65
C ASN A 682 -2.08 -3.09 -29.60
N ILE A 683 -2.59 -3.71 -28.54
CA ILE A 683 -4.03 -3.90 -28.29
C ILE A 683 -4.53 -3.04 -27.12
N SER A 684 -3.79 -1.99 -26.71
CA SER A 684 -4.10 -1.18 -25.51
C SER A 684 -5.39 -0.37 -25.60
N GLY A 685 -5.92 -0.15 -26.81
CA GLY A 685 -7.24 0.44 -27.03
C GLY A 685 -7.50 1.74 -26.25
N SER A 686 -8.64 1.81 -25.56
CA SER A 686 -9.06 2.97 -24.74
C SER A 686 -8.64 2.92 -23.27
N LEU A 687 -7.72 2.02 -22.87
CA LEU A 687 -7.28 1.91 -21.48
C LEU A 687 -6.77 3.25 -20.91
N PRO A 688 -7.13 3.60 -19.66
CA PRO A 688 -6.62 4.80 -19.02
C PRO A 688 -5.08 4.78 -18.92
N ASN A 689 -4.47 5.96 -18.83
CA ASN A 689 -3.01 6.07 -18.75
C ASN A 689 -2.47 5.76 -17.35
N ILE A 690 -2.64 4.52 -16.91
CA ILE A 690 -2.17 3.96 -15.64
C ILE A 690 -1.25 2.75 -15.88
N PRO A 691 -0.44 2.33 -14.90
CA PRO A 691 0.32 1.08 -14.99
C PRO A 691 -0.60 -0.15 -15.08
N VAL A 692 -0.20 -1.13 -15.89
CA VAL A 692 -0.74 -2.50 -15.84
C VAL A 692 0.25 -3.37 -15.07
N ASN A 693 -0.22 -4.20 -14.14
CA ASN A 693 0.62 -4.97 -13.23
C ASN A 693 0.62 -6.49 -13.56
N CYS A 694 -0.50 -7.03 -14.03
CA CYS A 694 -0.68 -8.45 -14.36
C CYS A 694 -1.66 -8.67 -15.52
N ILE A 695 -1.64 -9.88 -16.11
CA ILE A 695 -2.60 -10.34 -17.12
C ILE A 695 -2.90 -11.84 -16.93
N ALA A 696 -4.16 -12.23 -17.06
CA ALA A 696 -4.62 -13.62 -17.10
C ALA A 696 -5.38 -13.87 -18.41
N TYR A 697 -5.26 -15.08 -18.97
CA TYR A 697 -5.91 -15.50 -20.22
C TYR A 697 -6.92 -16.61 -19.91
N GLU A 698 -8.11 -16.54 -20.49
CA GLU A 698 -9.24 -17.45 -20.26
C GLU A 698 -9.25 -18.61 -21.29
N GLU A 699 -9.10 -19.86 -20.85
CA GLU A 699 -8.98 -21.00 -21.74
C GLU A 699 -10.28 -21.27 -22.54
N GLY A 700 -10.16 -21.33 -23.87
CA GLY A 700 -11.29 -21.62 -24.76
C GLY A 700 -12.20 -20.42 -25.07
N SER A 701 -11.82 -19.23 -24.61
CA SER A 701 -12.42 -17.95 -24.99
C SER A 701 -11.99 -17.50 -26.40
N ALA A 702 -12.52 -16.36 -26.87
CA ALA A 702 -12.07 -15.70 -28.10
C ALA A 702 -10.91 -14.73 -27.82
N ASP A 703 -9.78 -15.26 -27.33
CA ASP A 703 -8.65 -14.47 -26.81
C ASP A 703 -9.04 -13.49 -25.69
N GLY A 704 -9.91 -13.97 -24.79
CA GLY A 704 -10.35 -13.30 -23.58
C GLY A 704 -9.23 -13.15 -22.56
N VAL A 705 -8.96 -11.91 -22.16
CA VAL A 705 -7.90 -11.54 -21.23
C VAL A 705 -8.37 -10.54 -20.18
N TYR A 706 -7.91 -10.73 -18.94
CA TYR A 706 -8.13 -9.83 -17.81
C TYR A 706 -6.81 -9.19 -17.42
N ILE A 707 -6.82 -7.89 -17.14
CA ILE A 707 -5.62 -7.18 -16.64
C ILE A 707 -5.87 -6.51 -15.29
N GLY A 708 -4.91 -6.64 -14.39
CA GLY A 708 -4.87 -5.91 -13.12
C GLY A 708 -4.09 -4.62 -13.27
N THR A 709 -4.66 -3.51 -12.81
CA THR A 709 -4.09 -2.16 -12.91
C THR A 709 -4.00 -1.50 -11.55
N ASP A 710 -3.56 -0.24 -11.49
CA ASP A 710 -3.52 0.54 -10.25
C ASP A 710 -4.89 1.02 -9.73
N ILE A 711 -5.98 0.87 -10.51
CA ILE A 711 -7.33 1.31 -10.13
C ILE A 711 -8.39 0.20 -10.14
N GLY A 712 -8.04 -1.02 -10.54
CA GLY A 712 -8.97 -2.14 -10.67
C GLY A 712 -8.63 -3.09 -11.82
N VAL A 713 -9.62 -3.87 -12.26
CA VAL A 713 -9.50 -4.89 -13.32
C VAL A 713 -10.26 -4.46 -14.58
N PHE A 714 -9.69 -4.79 -15.74
CA PHE A 714 -10.30 -4.62 -17.07
C PHE A 714 -10.30 -5.94 -17.82
N TYR A 715 -11.24 -6.11 -18.75
CA TYR A 715 -11.35 -7.27 -19.64
C TYR A 715 -11.32 -6.85 -21.11
N ARG A 716 -10.93 -7.75 -22.00
CA ARG A 716 -11.10 -7.67 -23.46
C ARG A 716 -11.20 -9.10 -24.01
N ASP A 717 -12.02 -9.33 -25.04
CA ASP A 717 -11.83 -10.43 -26.01
C ASP A 717 -11.89 -9.88 -27.45
N ASP A 718 -11.78 -10.75 -28.45
CA ASP A 718 -11.88 -10.36 -29.87
C ASP A 718 -13.31 -9.96 -30.30
N ASN A 719 -14.34 -10.28 -29.52
CA ASN A 719 -15.73 -9.89 -29.78
C ASN A 719 -16.08 -8.51 -29.18
N THR A 720 -15.54 -8.15 -28.01
CA THR A 720 -15.72 -6.82 -27.41
C THR A 720 -14.93 -5.74 -28.16
N GLY A 721 -13.85 -6.13 -28.85
CA GLY A 721 -13.01 -5.28 -29.68
C GLY A 721 -12.05 -4.35 -28.90
N ASP A 722 -12.55 -3.70 -27.85
CA ASP A 722 -11.79 -2.84 -26.93
C ASP A 722 -11.97 -3.28 -25.46
N TRP A 723 -11.22 -2.65 -24.55
CA TRP A 723 -11.21 -2.92 -23.12
C TRP A 723 -12.43 -2.34 -22.40
N ILE A 724 -12.93 -3.13 -21.46
CA ILE A 724 -14.11 -2.83 -20.63
C ILE A 724 -13.70 -2.85 -19.15
N PRO A 725 -14.34 -2.04 -18.27
CA PRO A 725 -14.17 -2.20 -16.83
C PRO A 725 -14.76 -3.52 -16.36
N PHE A 726 -14.01 -4.25 -15.55
CA PHE A 726 -14.43 -5.52 -14.97
C PHE A 726 -14.20 -5.46 -13.45
N MET A 727 -14.79 -4.47 -12.78
CA MET A 727 -14.42 -4.06 -11.41
C MET A 727 -15.59 -3.61 -10.52
N ASN A 728 -16.81 -4.07 -10.79
CA ASN A 728 -17.96 -3.76 -9.93
C ASN A 728 -17.74 -4.35 -8.53
N GLY A 729 -17.83 -3.52 -7.49
CA GLY A 729 -17.59 -3.97 -6.12
C GLY A 729 -16.12 -4.27 -5.79
N LEU A 730 -15.17 -4.03 -6.71
CA LEU A 730 -13.76 -4.05 -6.39
C LEU A 730 -13.34 -2.65 -5.87
N PRO A 731 -12.66 -2.54 -4.72
CA PRO A 731 -12.12 -1.25 -4.26
C PRO A 731 -11.10 -0.68 -5.25
N THR A 732 -10.95 0.64 -5.27
CA THR A 732 -10.06 1.34 -6.22
C THR A 732 -8.59 1.27 -5.77
N VAL A 733 -7.98 0.10 -5.92
CA VAL A 733 -6.61 -0.21 -5.46
C VAL A 733 -5.80 -1.00 -6.49
N PRO A 734 -4.46 -1.04 -6.36
CA PRO A 734 -3.62 -1.85 -7.23
C PRO A 734 -3.93 -3.34 -7.11
N VAL A 735 -4.17 -3.96 -8.26
CA VAL A 735 -4.26 -5.41 -8.41
C VAL A 735 -2.93 -5.88 -8.99
N PHE A 736 -2.17 -6.65 -8.20
CA PHE A 736 -0.84 -7.12 -8.61
C PHE A 736 -0.86 -8.51 -9.23
N ASP A 737 -1.95 -9.26 -9.04
CA ASP A 737 -2.05 -10.62 -9.53
C ASP A 737 -3.49 -11.06 -9.77
N LEU A 738 -3.67 -11.89 -10.81
CA LEU A 738 -4.95 -12.44 -11.24
C LEU A 738 -4.78 -13.93 -11.53
N GLU A 739 -5.57 -14.76 -10.87
CA GLU A 739 -5.56 -16.22 -11.01
C GLU A 739 -6.94 -16.69 -11.45
N ILE A 740 -7.03 -17.31 -12.62
CA ILE A 740 -8.26 -17.96 -13.09
C ILE A 740 -8.29 -19.40 -12.56
N ASN A 741 -9.49 -19.86 -12.19
CA ASN A 741 -9.78 -21.28 -12.04
C ASN A 741 -10.90 -21.65 -13.02
N GLU A 742 -10.52 -22.37 -14.08
CA GLU A 742 -11.40 -22.71 -15.20
C GLU A 742 -12.46 -23.74 -14.79
N THR A 743 -12.08 -24.72 -13.98
CA THR A 743 -12.94 -25.79 -13.47
C THR A 743 -14.17 -25.26 -12.72
N TYR A 744 -14.05 -24.11 -12.06
CA TYR A 744 -15.12 -23.47 -11.30
C TYR A 744 -15.64 -22.17 -11.94
N GLY A 745 -15.08 -21.73 -13.07
CA GLY A 745 -15.51 -20.53 -13.80
C GLY A 745 -15.34 -19.23 -13.01
N VAL A 746 -14.25 -19.08 -12.26
CA VAL A 746 -13.98 -17.91 -11.40
C VAL A 746 -12.60 -17.32 -11.62
N ILE A 747 -12.50 -16.00 -11.50
CA ILE A 747 -11.22 -15.27 -11.43
C ILE A 747 -11.02 -14.70 -10.02
N ARG A 748 -9.79 -14.79 -9.53
CA ARG A 748 -9.35 -14.31 -8.21
C ARG A 748 -8.40 -13.12 -8.38
N ALA A 749 -8.50 -12.12 -7.52
CA ALA A 749 -7.60 -10.96 -7.53
C ALA A 749 -6.84 -10.82 -6.20
N GLY A 750 -5.51 -10.74 -6.30
CA GLY A 750 -4.62 -10.34 -5.21
C GLY A 750 -4.47 -8.82 -5.21
N THR A 751 -5.14 -8.13 -4.28
CA THR A 751 -5.05 -6.67 -4.17
C THR A 751 -3.93 -6.25 -3.21
N TYR A 752 -3.31 -5.11 -3.49
CA TYR A 752 -2.31 -4.52 -2.63
C TYR A 752 -2.95 -3.56 -1.61
N GLY A 753 -3.59 -4.12 -0.58
CA GLY A 753 -4.14 -3.38 0.55
C GLY A 753 -5.61 -3.63 0.84
N ARG A 754 -6.31 -4.51 0.10
CA ARG A 754 -7.74 -4.84 0.30
C ARG A 754 -8.04 -6.34 0.35
N GLY A 755 -7.03 -7.21 0.49
CA GLY A 755 -7.22 -8.67 0.55
C GLY A 755 -7.47 -9.37 -0.80
N LEU A 756 -8.12 -10.53 -0.75
CA LEU A 756 -8.46 -11.41 -1.87
C LEU A 756 -9.92 -11.24 -2.28
N TRP A 757 -10.13 -11.16 -3.59
CA TRP A 757 -11.44 -10.95 -4.19
C TRP A 757 -11.75 -12.01 -5.26
N SER A 758 -13.02 -12.18 -5.60
CA SER A 758 -13.46 -13.07 -6.68
C SER A 758 -14.54 -12.48 -7.55
N SER A 759 -14.46 -12.69 -8.85
CA SER A 759 -15.62 -12.62 -9.75
C SER A 759 -15.86 -13.99 -10.39
N ALA A 760 -17.06 -14.21 -10.92
CA ALA A 760 -17.24 -15.15 -12.02
C ALA A 760 -16.43 -14.67 -13.24
N LEU A 761 -16.12 -15.57 -14.17
CA LEU A 761 -15.60 -15.17 -15.48
C LEU A 761 -16.62 -14.33 -16.25
N TYR A 762 -16.13 -13.60 -17.24
CA TYR A 762 -16.90 -12.72 -18.11
C TYR A 762 -17.98 -13.50 -18.85
N THR A 763 -19.12 -12.83 -19.07
CA THR A 763 -20.23 -13.38 -19.85
C THR A 763 -20.85 -12.27 -20.69
N PRO A 764 -21.18 -12.52 -21.97
CA PRO A 764 -21.85 -11.54 -22.83
C PRO A 764 -23.14 -10.95 -22.23
N CYS A 765 -23.55 -9.79 -22.73
CA CYS A 765 -24.65 -9.00 -22.17
C CYS A 765 -25.99 -9.75 -22.13
N PRO A 766 -26.71 -9.84 -20.98
CA PRO A 766 -28.06 -10.37 -20.96
C PRO A 766 -28.99 -9.39 -21.66
N THR A 767 -30.09 -9.93 -22.18
CA THR A 767 -31.17 -9.11 -22.73
C THR A 767 -31.77 -8.17 -21.69
N ALA A 768 -31.87 -8.60 -20.42
CA ALA A 768 -32.46 -7.79 -19.37
C ALA A 768 -31.75 -7.96 -18.03
N TYR A 769 -31.67 -6.88 -17.24
CA TYR A 769 -31.15 -6.87 -15.88
C TYR A 769 -32.20 -6.31 -14.91
N PHE A 770 -32.41 -6.97 -13.77
CA PHE A 770 -33.42 -6.57 -12.78
C PHE A 770 -32.77 -6.39 -11.40
N LEU A 771 -32.53 -5.14 -11.01
CA LEU A 771 -31.93 -4.75 -9.74
C LEU A 771 -32.99 -4.51 -8.67
N SER A 772 -32.82 -5.15 -7.53
CA SER A 772 -33.62 -4.89 -6.32
C SER A 772 -32.72 -4.98 -5.09
N PRO A 773 -33.10 -4.38 -3.95
CA PRO A 773 -32.32 -4.48 -2.71
C PRO A 773 -32.09 -5.93 -2.22
N ALA A 774 -32.89 -6.90 -2.68
CA ALA A 774 -32.77 -8.31 -2.31
C ALA A 774 -31.83 -9.12 -3.22
N ASN A 775 -31.57 -8.62 -4.43
CA ASN A 775 -30.77 -9.30 -5.47
C ASN A 775 -29.55 -8.45 -5.89
N ASP A 776 -29.14 -7.49 -5.07
CA ASP A 776 -27.99 -6.63 -5.34
C ASP A 776 -26.69 -7.45 -5.21
N PRO A 777 -25.95 -7.72 -6.30
CA PRO A 777 -24.73 -8.52 -6.23
C PRO A 777 -23.61 -7.76 -5.49
N SER A 778 -23.67 -6.43 -5.53
CA SER A 778 -22.82 -5.54 -4.74
C SER A 778 -23.61 -5.05 -3.52
N ASN A 779 -23.48 -5.75 -2.39
CA ASN A 779 -24.00 -5.36 -1.06
C ASN A 779 -24.28 -3.84 -0.95
N PRO A 780 -25.49 -3.36 -0.59
CA PRO A 780 -25.92 -1.96 -0.73
C PRO A 780 -25.00 -0.90 -0.08
N ASN A 781 -24.10 -1.31 0.82
CA ASN A 781 -23.06 -0.47 1.41
C ASN A 781 -21.80 -0.32 0.52
N PHE A 782 -21.79 -0.82 -0.72
CA PHE A 782 -20.63 -0.76 -1.61
C PHE A 782 -20.36 0.65 -2.14
N THR A 783 -19.09 1.03 -2.10
CA THR A 783 -18.58 2.27 -2.70
C THR A 783 -17.65 1.98 -3.87
N GLY A 784 -17.38 2.98 -4.71
CA GLY A 784 -16.58 2.83 -5.93
C GLY A 784 -17.38 2.69 -7.23
N PHE A 785 -16.72 2.30 -8.30
CA PHE A 785 -17.32 2.20 -9.65
C PHE A 785 -18.23 0.98 -9.78
N GLN A 786 -19.40 1.17 -10.39
CA GLN A 786 -20.39 0.13 -10.66
C GLN A 786 -21.07 0.38 -12.01
N LEU A 787 -20.99 -0.57 -12.92
CA LEU A 787 -21.58 -0.53 -14.26
C LEU A 787 -22.54 -1.70 -14.48
N TYR A 788 -23.79 -1.40 -14.80
CA TYR A 788 -24.85 -2.38 -15.04
C TYR A 788 -25.37 -2.21 -16.46
N GLU A 789 -25.30 -3.27 -17.27
CA GLU A 789 -25.63 -3.21 -18.69
C GLU A 789 -26.67 -4.27 -19.07
N ALA A 790 -27.45 -4.02 -20.12
CA ALA A 790 -28.39 -4.98 -20.71
C ALA A 790 -28.65 -4.67 -22.19
N SER A 791 -28.69 -5.68 -23.06
CA SER A 791 -28.84 -5.43 -24.51
C SER A 791 -30.26 -4.97 -24.90
N ASN A 792 -31.22 -5.00 -23.97
CA ASN A 792 -32.55 -4.43 -24.15
C ASN A 792 -32.99 -3.58 -22.94
N THR A 793 -33.02 -4.12 -21.71
CA THR A 793 -33.66 -3.43 -20.58
C THR A 793 -32.95 -3.56 -19.23
N VAL A 794 -32.66 -2.46 -18.55
CA VAL A 794 -32.32 -2.45 -17.12
C VAL A 794 -33.54 -1.96 -16.34
N GLU A 795 -34.00 -2.70 -15.34
CA GLU A 795 -35.00 -2.25 -14.38
C GLU A 795 -34.38 -2.21 -12.99
N SER A 796 -34.62 -1.15 -12.21
CA SER A 796 -34.05 -1.01 -10.87
C SER A 796 -35.04 -0.44 -9.86
N SER A 797 -35.23 -1.16 -8.75
CA SER A 797 -35.84 -0.67 -7.52
C SER A 797 -34.80 -0.47 -6.40
N ARG A 798 -33.51 -0.39 -6.75
CA ARG A 798 -32.37 -0.40 -5.83
C ARG A 798 -32.29 0.86 -4.96
N VAL A 799 -31.86 0.70 -3.71
CA VAL A 799 -31.41 1.81 -2.88
C VAL A 799 -29.89 1.85 -2.94
N ILE A 800 -29.32 2.93 -3.49
CA ILE A 800 -27.87 3.17 -3.55
C ILE A 800 -27.51 3.97 -2.28
N THR A 801 -26.89 3.30 -1.31
CA THR A 801 -26.49 3.86 0.01
C THR A 801 -24.96 4.01 0.15
N GLY A 802 -24.24 4.10 -0.97
CA GLY A 802 -22.80 4.33 -0.98
C GLY A 802 -22.43 5.77 -0.59
N GLY A 803 -21.12 6.01 -0.51
CA GLY A 803 -20.51 7.32 -0.29
C GLY A 803 -20.06 8.03 -1.57
N TYR A 804 -19.29 9.11 -1.45
CA TYR A 804 -18.64 9.77 -2.60
C TYR A 804 -17.64 8.84 -3.28
N GLY A 805 -17.55 8.94 -4.61
CA GLY A 805 -16.84 7.95 -5.42
C GLY A 805 -17.65 6.68 -5.71
N THR A 806 -18.83 6.52 -5.10
CA THR A 806 -19.83 5.55 -5.58
C THR A 806 -20.43 6.08 -6.87
N ASN A 807 -20.03 5.47 -7.98
CA ASN A 807 -20.42 5.86 -9.33
C ASN A 807 -21.22 4.71 -9.93
N VAL A 808 -22.55 4.83 -9.94
CA VAL A 808 -23.46 3.80 -10.46
C VAL A 808 -23.96 4.22 -11.84
N THR A 809 -23.60 3.46 -12.86
CA THR A 809 -24.06 3.66 -14.25
C THR A 809 -24.96 2.49 -14.66
N TYR A 810 -26.16 2.80 -15.14
CA TYR A 810 -27.06 1.85 -15.81
C TYR A 810 -27.08 2.13 -17.32
N GLN A 811 -26.95 1.11 -18.15
CA GLN A 811 -26.98 1.23 -19.61
C GLN A 811 -27.88 0.13 -20.20
N ALA A 812 -28.78 0.50 -21.12
CA ALA A 812 -29.70 -0.47 -21.73
C ALA A 812 -30.02 -0.15 -23.19
N GLY A 813 -30.11 -1.17 -24.05
CA GLY A 813 -30.40 -0.97 -25.49
C GLY A 813 -31.69 -0.18 -25.78
N SER A 814 -32.76 -0.43 -25.02
CA SER A 814 -34.09 0.14 -25.23
C SER A 814 -34.65 0.93 -24.06
N SER A 815 -34.44 0.51 -22.80
CA SER A 815 -35.00 1.23 -21.63
C SER A 815 -34.25 1.00 -20.31
N VAL A 816 -34.02 2.07 -19.55
CA VAL A 816 -33.65 2.00 -18.12
C VAL A 816 -34.86 2.44 -17.29
N THR A 817 -35.51 1.51 -16.58
CA THR A 817 -36.73 1.77 -15.78
C THR A 817 -36.41 1.85 -14.29
N LEU A 818 -36.64 3.01 -13.69
CA LEU A 818 -36.53 3.19 -12.23
C LEU A 818 -37.89 2.88 -11.57
N GLN A 819 -37.98 1.71 -10.94
CA GLN A 819 -39.19 1.22 -10.31
C GLN A 819 -39.46 1.87 -8.94
N GLN A 820 -40.69 1.75 -8.45
CA GLN A 820 -41.07 2.19 -7.10
C GLN A 820 -40.16 1.54 -6.03
N GLY A 821 -39.49 2.38 -5.25
CA GLY A 821 -38.50 1.96 -4.25
C GLY A 821 -37.06 2.34 -4.60
N PHE A 822 -36.79 2.73 -5.85
CA PHE A 822 -35.49 3.26 -6.23
C PHE A 822 -35.16 4.56 -5.47
N HIS A 823 -33.92 4.66 -4.97
CA HIS A 823 -33.38 5.85 -4.32
C HIS A 823 -31.86 5.87 -4.42
N ALA A 824 -31.26 7.05 -4.59
CA ALA A 824 -29.82 7.25 -4.43
C ALA A 824 -29.59 8.25 -3.29
N GLN A 825 -28.75 7.87 -2.32
CA GLN A 825 -28.36 8.72 -1.21
C GLN A 825 -27.51 9.90 -1.70
N GLN A 826 -27.61 11.03 -1.02
CA GLN A 826 -26.87 12.25 -1.35
C GLN A 826 -25.35 11.97 -1.36
N GLY A 827 -24.64 12.45 -2.38
CA GLY A 827 -23.19 12.25 -2.55
C GLY A 827 -22.78 11.09 -3.48
N ASN A 828 -23.72 10.21 -3.86
CA ASN A 828 -23.52 9.22 -4.92
C ASN A 828 -23.68 9.86 -6.31
N LEU A 829 -22.92 9.38 -7.29
CA LEU A 829 -23.19 9.69 -8.71
C LEU A 829 -24.02 8.55 -9.31
N PHE A 830 -25.19 8.90 -9.85
CA PHE A 830 -26.04 7.98 -10.60
C PHE A 830 -26.17 8.44 -12.05
N LYS A 831 -25.95 7.52 -13.01
CA LYS A 831 -26.13 7.74 -14.44
C LYS A 831 -27.05 6.67 -15.03
N ALA A 832 -27.91 7.05 -15.98
CA ALA A 832 -28.72 6.13 -16.78
C ALA A 832 -28.58 6.48 -18.27
N HIS A 833 -28.33 5.48 -19.11
CA HIS A 833 -28.03 5.65 -20.52
C HIS A 833 -28.82 4.66 -21.38
N LEU A 834 -29.18 5.08 -22.60
CA LEU A 834 -29.67 4.17 -23.64
C LEU A 834 -28.58 3.94 -24.68
N GLY A 835 -28.35 2.68 -25.04
CA GLY A 835 -27.32 2.25 -25.98
C GLY A 835 -27.01 0.77 -25.84
N PRO A 836 -26.30 0.17 -26.83
CA PRO A 836 -25.80 -1.20 -26.70
C PRO A 836 -24.86 -1.32 -25.50
N CYS A 837 -24.61 -2.54 -25.04
CA CYS A 837 -23.67 -2.77 -23.96
C CYS A 837 -22.24 -2.56 -24.48
N SER A 838 -21.40 -1.83 -23.77
CA SER A 838 -20.04 -1.41 -24.16
C SER A 838 -19.86 -0.57 -25.44
N GLY A 839 -18.93 0.38 -25.36
CA GLY A 839 -17.96 0.51 -26.45
C GLY A 839 -18.24 1.52 -27.58
N THR A 840 -18.75 2.72 -27.31
CA THR A 840 -18.12 3.95 -27.82
C THR A 840 -18.70 5.19 -27.14
N LYS A 841 -17.85 6.17 -26.84
CA LYS A 841 -18.31 7.48 -26.35
C LYS A 841 -19.37 8.02 -27.35
N SER A 842 -20.55 8.49 -26.87
CA SER A 842 -21.51 9.35 -27.63
C SER A 842 -22.51 10.22 -26.82
N PRO A 843 -22.44 11.58 -26.88
CA PRO A 843 -23.00 12.60 -25.99
C PRO A 843 -24.47 12.87 -26.28
N VAL A 844 -25.09 13.43 -25.26
CA VAL A 844 -25.52 14.83 -25.17
C VAL A 844 -26.07 15.01 -23.75
N ASP A 845 -26.21 16.26 -23.31
CA ASP A 845 -26.94 16.76 -22.14
C ASP A 845 -26.90 15.97 -20.82
N ILE A 846 -26.21 16.60 -19.87
CA ILE A 846 -26.17 16.25 -18.45
C ILE A 846 -27.51 16.61 -17.80
N VAL A 847 -28.11 15.68 -17.06
CA VAL A 847 -29.12 16.00 -16.04
C VAL A 847 -28.45 15.92 -14.67
N GLU A 848 -27.89 17.04 -14.23
CA GLU A 848 -27.52 17.24 -12.83
C GLU A 848 -28.81 17.35 -12.01
N THR A 849 -28.88 16.59 -10.92
CA THR A 849 -29.96 16.71 -9.94
C THR A 849 -29.76 17.98 -9.11
N GLU A 850 -30.26 19.11 -9.59
CA GLU A 850 -30.54 20.25 -8.70
C GLU A 850 -31.67 19.87 -7.72
N ASP A 851 -31.56 20.38 -6.49
CA ASP A 851 -32.45 20.16 -5.34
C ASP A 851 -33.94 19.95 -5.68
N ASN A 852 -34.38 18.69 -5.81
CA ASN A 852 -35.74 18.27 -5.48
C ASN A 852 -35.85 16.74 -5.36
N PRO A 853 -36.67 16.21 -4.43
CA PRO A 853 -37.15 14.84 -4.54
C PRO A 853 -37.98 14.73 -5.83
N LEU A 854 -37.64 13.77 -6.69
CA LEU A 854 -38.41 13.50 -7.92
C LEU A 854 -39.89 13.33 -7.56
N PRO A 855 -40.81 14.09 -8.19
CA PRO A 855 -42.23 13.93 -7.93
C PRO A 855 -42.65 12.53 -8.35
N ILE A 856 -43.36 11.83 -7.46
CA ILE A 856 -43.86 10.48 -7.69
C ILE A 856 -44.77 10.50 -8.94
N ALA A 857 -44.22 10.07 -10.07
CA ALA A 857 -44.98 9.93 -11.30
C ALA A 857 -45.99 8.78 -11.14
N GLY A 858 -47.25 9.05 -11.52
CA GLY A 858 -48.27 8.01 -11.57
C GLY A 858 -47.97 6.95 -12.64
N PRO A 859 -48.65 5.79 -12.60
CA PRO A 859 -48.38 4.71 -13.55
C PRO A 859 -48.74 5.14 -14.98
N GLY A 860 -47.72 5.42 -15.81
CA GLY A 860 -47.93 5.73 -17.23
C GLY A 860 -46.94 6.65 -17.95
N SER A 861 -45.79 7.02 -17.38
CA SER A 861 -44.69 7.66 -18.14
C SER A 861 -43.59 6.64 -18.43
N GLN A 862 -43.31 6.44 -19.73
CA GLN A 862 -42.18 5.67 -20.25
C GLN A 862 -40.87 6.43 -20.08
#